data_AF-A0A813DY83-F1
#
_entry.id   AF-A0A813DY83-F1
#
_cell.length_a   1.000
_cell.length_b   1.000
_cell.length_c   1.000
_cell.angle_alpha   90.00
_cell.angle_beta   90.00
_cell.angle_gamma   90.00
#
_symmetry.space_group_name_H-M   'P 1'
#
loop_
_entity.id
_entity.type
_entity.pdbx_description
1 polymer ?
#
loop_
_entity_poly.entity_id
_entity_poly.type
_entity_poly.pdbx_seq_one_letter_code
_entity_poly.pdbx_strand_id
1 'polypeptide(L)'
;MKYLTAALATLWRKSAQSESNGNGLGKGLLRGNDGKSQSLGVTGVEEPPLHYATMGDIREIAAFGVIVVALLVALNREVLCPGWDAGEAFRVLYVLTLAAEFAIWSDEFCGHVDWLNTSRFTDRRGLGKWASPIYGLFRIPALSLGMFALALVTLVVSLVVAVYVKEVVMLSFLLACIVMTHLFWNRQNIGGHGGLPVLHTLFCLCLLVEGNEAVVRICIATFMGFSYMGSALCKLVTSLLIQRPRQWWGNGDGLKFYLLDSVSIRPMRGIRRDVRSAIITAGPSLRPVLDLAMNAALIFELAVPALICMDARGAAVLLFAFHYSVWFLFDIDFMSYWAPSLLALAVDNQTLLSPAAVFQAVESAWEVAPYRTAVLLAYTMLQVLASVFVFDLNPRRGELLPFSAYPMFEEATRLFEDNQAMALVLRVPTAVPIPEPYYLRMQALSNTESEHFISGPRILDAAGQRMLAVGIPRQAEPNPKAAGLNRTARHSPDVYDYVGGVWRPQTRPKNRIESCANGIASLMGQCGRVTDCSNCTVDAEGSHALNHERECSAESSGAVILSSNVEISAAMPEVEQLVTMLAGMTTKDAWRPDKMRELLDAYDAAEAALQRCPRIPVAFRLEHVVDLASRSPEPPATPA
;
A
#
# COMPACT_ATOMS: atom_id res chain seq x y z
N MET A 1 16.79 -18.74 -15.48
CA MET A 1 16.89 -20.20 -15.22
C MET A 1 17.58 -20.55 -13.90
N LYS A 2 18.86 -20.23 -13.64
CA LYS A 2 19.52 -20.60 -12.35
C LYS A 2 18.74 -20.15 -11.09
N TYR A 3 18.22 -18.92 -11.07
CA TYR A 3 17.37 -18.43 -9.97
C TYR A 3 16.04 -19.18 -9.85
N LEU A 4 15.36 -19.44 -10.97
CA LEU A 4 14.14 -20.25 -11.00
C LEU A 4 14.41 -21.68 -10.49
N THR A 5 15.52 -22.30 -10.90
CA THR A 5 15.92 -23.63 -10.42
C THR A 5 16.25 -23.62 -8.92
N ALA A 6 16.92 -22.56 -8.43
CA ALA A 6 17.22 -22.40 -7.00
C ALA A 6 15.95 -22.14 -6.16
N ALA A 7 15.02 -21.32 -6.67
CA ALA A 7 13.73 -21.04 -6.04
C ALA A 7 12.88 -22.32 -5.98
N LEU A 8 12.75 -23.05 -7.10
CA LEU A 8 12.08 -24.35 -7.17
C LEU A 8 12.70 -25.37 -6.21
N ALA A 9 14.03 -25.48 -6.16
CA ALA A 9 14.73 -26.39 -5.25
C ALA A 9 14.58 -26.00 -3.77
N THR A 10 14.39 -24.72 -3.47
CA THR A 10 14.15 -24.21 -2.11
C THR A 10 12.69 -24.42 -1.70
N LEU A 11 11.74 -24.15 -2.59
CA LEU A 11 10.31 -24.41 -2.39
C LEU A 11 10.03 -25.90 -2.21
N TRP A 12 10.64 -26.76 -3.02
CA TRP A 12 10.56 -28.21 -2.86
C TRP A 12 11.04 -28.66 -1.48
N ARG A 13 12.18 -28.13 -1.01
CA ARG A 13 12.72 -28.42 0.32
C ARG A 13 11.78 -27.95 1.45
N LYS A 14 11.23 -26.73 1.35
CA LYS A 14 10.28 -26.20 2.34
C LYS A 14 8.95 -26.98 2.37
N SER A 15 8.43 -27.37 1.20
CA SER A 15 7.22 -28.20 1.10
C SER A 15 7.41 -29.56 1.76
N ALA A 16 8.54 -30.23 1.49
CA ALA A 16 8.88 -31.51 2.09
C ALA A 16 9.06 -31.41 3.63
N GLN A 17 9.60 -30.30 4.12
CA GLN A 17 9.72 -30.05 5.56
C GLN A 17 8.36 -29.80 6.24
N SER A 18 7.47 -29.03 5.59
CA SER A 18 6.11 -28.78 6.09
C SER A 18 5.30 -30.07 6.25
N GLU A 19 5.35 -30.96 5.27
CA GLU A 19 4.68 -32.27 5.33
C GLU A 19 5.27 -33.18 6.43
N SER A 20 6.58 -33.11 6.67
CA SER A 20 7.23 -33.87 7.74
C SER A 20 6.84 -33.40 9.15
N ASN A 21 6.59 -32.09 9.32
CA ASN A 21 6.17 -31.51 10.61
C ASN A 21 4.66 -31.67 10.86
N GLY A 22 3.82 -31.71 9.82
CA GLY A 22 2.37 -31.89 9.93
C GLY A 22 1.94 -33.29 10.37
N ASN A 23 2.74 -34.32 10.12
CA ASN A 23 2.40 -35.71 10.46
C ASN A 23 2.74 -36.12 11.90
N GLY A 24 3.38 -35.26 12.70
CA GLY A 24 3.76 -35.54 14.09
C GLY A 24 2.73 -35.18 15.16
N LEU A 25 1.71 -34.38 14.83
CA LEU A 25 0.80 -33.77 15.82
C LEU A 25 -0.57 -34.46 15.97
N GLY A 26 -0.81 -35.57 15.26
CA GLY A 26 -2.15 -36.18 15.15
C GLY A 26 -2.45 -37.42 16.00
N LYS A 27 -1.50 -38.01 16.73
CA LYS A 27 -1.75 -39.28 17.46
C LYS A 27 -1.01 -39.34 18.79
N GLY A 28 -1.62 -38.78 19.83
CA GLY A 28 -1.26 -39.13 21.20
C GLY A 28 -1.40 -38.02 22.22
N LEU A 29 -2.60 -37.50 22.46
CA LEU A 29 -2.88 -36.67 23.64
C LEU A 29 -4.36 -36.78 24.06
N LEU A 30 -4.73 -37.98 24.48
CA LEU A 30 -5.83 -38.22 25.43
C LEU A 30 -5.32 -39.20 26.48
N ARG A 31 -4.52 -38.70 27.43
CA ARG A 31 -4.35 -39.31 28.75
C ARG A 31 -3.86 -38.23 29.71
N GLY A 32 -4.67 -37.97 30.73
CA GLY A 32 -4.41 -36.94 31.72
C GLY A 32 -3.19 -37.21 32.58
N ASN A 33 -2.59 -36.13 33.07
CA ASN A 33 -2.18 -35.97 34.46
C ASN A 33 -1.67 -34.54 34.71
N ASP A 34 -2.26 -33.92 35.72
CA ASP A 34 -1.66 -33.11 36.77
C ASP A 34 -0.46 -32.19 36.45
N GLY A 35 -0.76 -30.89 36.49
CA GLY A 35 -0.04 -29.95 37.34
C GLY A 35 1.48 -29.89 37.16
N LYS A 36 1.93 -29.25 36.09
CA LYS A 36 3.19 -28.48 36.05
C LYS A 36 3.18 -27.52 34.87
N SER A 37 3.02 -26.24 35.18
CA SER A 37 3.36 -25.13 34.29
C SER A 37 4.86 -25.23 33.98
N GLN A 38 5.20 -25.79 32.83
CA GLN A 38 6.52 -25.61 32.21
C GLN A 38 6.39 -24.47 31.21
N SER A 39 7.01 -23.35 31.58
CA SER A 39 7.36 -22.29 30.65
C SER A 39 8.25 -22.86 29.55
N LEU A 40 7.70 -22.95 28.33
CA LEU A 40 8.47 -23.18 27.12
C LEU A 40 9.32 -21.93 26.87
N GLY A 41 10.49 -21.91 27.49
CA GLY A 41 11.52 -20.91 27.25
C GLY A 41 12.12 -21.05 25.86
N VAL A 42 12.15 -19.93 25.14
CA VAL A 42 13.34 -19.39 24.47
C VAL A 42 14.16 -20.45 23.72
N THR A 43 13.74 -20.78 22.50
CA THR A 43 14.69 -21.34 21.54
C THR A 43 15.54 -20.19 21.00
N GLY A 44 16.80 -20.15 21.40
CA GLY A 44 17.83 -19.20 20.94
C GLY A 44 18.25 -19.45 19.49
N VAL A 45 17.29 -19.48 18.58
CA VAL A 45 17.56 -19.45 17.14
C VAL A 45 18.03 -18.05 16.82
N GLU A 46 19.29 -17.89 16.39
CA GLU A 46 19.79 -16.63 15.85
C GLU A 46 18.82 -16.16 14.76
N GLU A 47 18.21 -14.99 14.97
CA GLU A 47 17.36 -14.37 13.97
C GLU A 47 18.21 -14.18 12.69
N PRO A 48 17.79 -14.72 11.54
CA PRO A 48 18.58 -14.59 10.32
C PRO A 48 18.81 -13.11 10.00
N PRO A 49 19.98 -12.76 9.43
CA PRO A 49 20.33 -11.38 9.15
C PRO A 49 19.24 -10.69 8.32
N LEU A 50 18.92 -9.47 8.74
CA LEU A 50 17.85 -8.65 8.21
C LEU A 50 18.15 -8.20 6.77
N HIS A 51 17.62 -8.93 5.79
CA HIS A 51 17.70 -8.53 4.39
C HIS A 51 16.50 -7.63 4.04
N TYR A 52 16.66 -6.33 4.30
CA TYR A 52 15.82 -5.34 3.64
C TYR A 52 16.18 -5.26 2.17
N ALA A 53 15.15 -5.05 1.34
CA ALA A 53 15.30 -4.53 0.00
C ALA A 53 15.91 -3.12 0.10
N THR A 54 17.24 -3.07 0.09
CA THR A 54 18.02 -1.85 -0.07
C THR A 54 18.37 -1.74 -1.54
N MET A 55 18.91 -0.62 -2.03
CA MET A 55 19.55 -0.62 -3.36
C MET A 55 20.67 -1.68 -3.51
N GLY A 56 21.02 -2.41 -2.45
CA GLY A 56 21.86 -3.62 -2.48
C GLY A 56 21.12 -4.96 -2.56
N ASP A 57 19.79 -5.01 -2.60
CA ASP A 57 19.08 -6.25 -2.91
C ASP A 57 19.25 -6.55 -4.39
N ILE A 58 19.97 -7.64 -4.65
CA ILE A 58 20.28 -8.09 -6.00
C ILE A 58 19.02 -8.37 -6.82
N ARG A 59 17.88 -8.68 -6.17
CA ARG A 59 16.59 -8.91 -6.84
C ARG A 59 16.01 -7.61 -7.38
N GLU A 60 16.01 -6.52 -6.61
CA GLU A 60 15.58 -5.20 -7.09
C GLU A 60 16.45 -4.73 -8.26
N ILE A 61 17.77 -4.86 -8.13
CA ILE A 61 18.71 -4.49 -9.20
C ILE A 61 18.43 -5.32 -10.46
N ALA A 62 18.17 -6.62 -10.31
CA ALA A 62 17.84 -7.50 -11.42
C ALA A 62 16.51 -7.13 -12.08
N ALA A 63 15.45 -6.91 -11.29
CA ALA A 63 14.13 -6.53 -11.79
C ALA A 63 14.23 -5.23 -12.61
N PHE A 64 14.79 -4.19 -12.00
CA PHE A 64 14.91 -2.90 -12.68
C PHE A 64 15.85 -2.96 -13.87
N GLY A 65 16.93 -3.74 -13.78
CA GLY A 65 17.84 -3.99 -14.88
C GLY A 65 17.14 -4.64 -16.07
N VAL A 66 16.26 -5.63 -15.84
CA VAL A 66 15.46 -6.27 -16.89
C VAL A 66 14.56 -5.25 -17.59
N ILE A 67 13.87 -4.41 -16.84
CA ILE A 67 12.99 -3.37 -17.41
C ILE A 67 13.80 -2.34 -18.21
N VAL A 68 14.93 -1.85 -17.68
CA VAL A 68 15.80 -0.89 -18.37
C VAL A 68 16.31 -1.48 -19.68
N VAL A 69 16.78 -2.73 -19.67
CA VAL A 69 17.24 -3.41 -20.89
C VAL A 69 16.09 -3.53 -21.89
N ALA A 70 14.90 -3.98 -21.46
CA ALA A 70 13.75 -4.09 -22.34
C ALA A 70 13.35 -2.74 -22.95
N LEU A 71 13.36 -1.67 -22.15
CA LEU A 71 13.04 -0.31 -22.60
C LEU A 71 14.08 0.20 -23.60
N LEU A 72 15.38 -0.01 -23.35
CA LEU A 72 16.43 0.36 -24.28
C LEU A 72 16.33 -0.41 -25.61
N VAL A 73 16.01 -1.70 -25.56
CA VAL A 73 15.75 -2.50 -26.77
C VAL A 73 14.53 -1.99 -27.53
N ALA A 74 13.44 -1.67 -26.84
CA ALA A 74 12.24 -1.11 -27.44
C ALA A 74 12.48 0.25 -28.12
N LEU A 75 13.19 1.15 -27.44
CA LEU A 75 13.51 2.49 -27.94
C LEU A 75 14.46 2.49 -29.15
N ASN A 76 15.32 1.46 -29.24
CA ASN A 76 16.30 1.28 -30.31
C ASN A 76 15.95 0.08 -31.21
N ARG A 77 14.68 -0.29 -31.28
CA ARG A 77 14.19 -1.48 -32.01
C ARG A 77 14.70 -1.50 -33.45
N GLU A 78 14.67 -0.36 -34.14
CA GLU A 78 15.06 -0.28 -35.55
C GLU A 78 16.51 -0.72 -35.80
N VAL A 79 17.38 -0.55 -34.79
CA VAL A 79 18.81 -0.89 -34.86
C VAL A 79 19.07 -2.29 -34.30
N LEU A 80 18.47 -2.61 -33.14
CA LEU A 80 18.77 -3.85 -32.41
C LEU A 80 17.97 -5.05 -32.90
N CYS A 81 16.76 -4.83 -33.41
CA CYS A 81 15.83 -5.85 -33.87
C CYS A 81 15.17 -5.46 -35.20
N PRO A 82 15.93 -5.21 -36.29
CA PRO A 82 15.40 -4.68 -37.55
C PRO A 82 14.37 -5.60 -38.23
N GLY A 83 14.38 -6.90 -37.90
CA GLY A 83 13.44 -7.88 -38.44
C GLY A 83 12.12 -7.99 -37.68
N TRP A 84 11.96 -7.34 -36.53
CA TRP A 84 10.72 -7.40 -35.77
C TRP A 84 9.83 -6.24 -36.14
N ASP A 85 8.59 -6.52 -36.52
CA ASP A 85 7.56 -5.48 -36.55
C ASP A 85 7.30 -4.97 -35.12
N ALA A 86 6.64 -3.82 -35.03
CA ALA A 86 6.45 -3.16 -33.75
C ALA A 86 5.47 -3.90 -32.81
N GLY A 87 4.50 -4.64 -33.36
CA GLY A 87 3.59 -5.48 -32.58
C GLY A 87 4.29 -6.72 -32.03
N GLU A 88 5.07 -7.40 -32.87
CA GLU A 88 5.88 -8.55 -32.47
C GLU A 88 6.92 -8.16 -31.42
N ALA A 89 7.68 -7.09 -31.65
CA ALA A 89 8.67 -6.61 -30.70
C ALA A 89 8.05 -6.27 -29.35
N PHE A 90 6.92 -5.55 -29.33
CA PHE A 90 6.22 -5.25 -28.09
C PHE A 90 5.80 -6.52 -27.35
N ARG A 91 5.11 -7.45 -28.03
CA ARG A 91 4.65 -8.71 -27.42
C ARG A 91 5.83 -9.49 -26.83
N VAL A 92 6.90 -9.70 -27.60
CA VAL A 92 8.05 -10.50 -27.16
C VAL A 92 8.75 -9.84 -25.98
N LEU A 93 9.04 -8.54 -26.06
CA LEU A 93 9.69 -7.81 -24.96
C LEU A 93 8.81 -7.81 -23.71
N TYR A 94 7.50 -7.57 -23.85
CA TYR A 94 6.57 -7.55 -22.73
C TYR A 94 6.51 -8.90 -22.01
N VAL A 95 6.26 -10.01 -22.72
CA VAL A 95 6.10 -11.32 -22.07
C VAL A 95 7.40 -11.81 -21.44
N LEU A 96 8.56 -11.54 -22.06
CA LEU A 96 9.86 -11.91 -21.49
C LEU A 96 10.22 -11.07 -20.26
N THR A 97 9.98 -9.76 -20.31
CA THR A 97 10.18 -8.86 -19.17
C THR A 97 9.31 -9.30 -18.00
N LEU A 98 8.01 -9.51 -18.24
CA LEU A 98 7.08 -9.93 -17.21
C LEU A 98 7.41 -11.32 -16.65
N ALA A 99 7.82 -12.28 -17.50
CA ALA A 99 8.26 -13.60 -17.04
C ALA A 99 9.48 -13.51 -16.10
N ALA A 100 10.43 -12.65 -16.43
CA ALA A 100 11.60 -12.41 -15.60
C ALA A 100 11.23 -11.75 -14.27
N GLU A 101 10.36 -10.74 -14.27
CA GLU A 101 9.83 -10.12 -13.04
C GLU A 101 9.17 -11.16 -12.12
N PHE A 102 8.25 -11.98 -12.65
CA PHE A 102 7.61 -13.03 -11.86
C PHE A 102 8.60 -14.07 -11.32
N ALA A 103 9.66 -14.36 -12.07
CA ALA A 103 10.69 -15.29 -11.64
C ALA A 103 11.59 -14.70 -10.54
N ILE A 104 11.99 -13.43 -10.66
CA ILE A 104 12.83 -12.72 -9.71
C ILE A 104 12.12 -12.60 -8.36
N TRP A 105 10.83 -12.28 -8.37
CA TRP A 105 10.03 -12.08 -7.16
C TRP A 105 9.32 -13.33 -6.64
N SER A 106 9.61 -14.50 -7.23
CA SER A 106 8.88 -15.74 -6.93
C SER A 106 8.96 -16.20 -5.48
N ASP A 107 10.11 -16.00 -4.84
CA ASP A 107 10.34 -16.35 -3.45
C ASP A 107 9.49 -15.47 -2.50
N GLU A 108 9.42 -14.17 -2.78
CA GLU A 108 8.61 -13.21 -2.03
C GLU A 108 7.12 -13.48 -2.21
N PHE A 109 6.67 -13.79 -3.43
CA PHE A 109 5.29 -14.18 -3.69
C PHE A 109 4.88 -15.44 -2.93
N CYS A 110 5.74 -16.46 -2.97
CA CYS A 110 5.50 -17.69 -2.23
C CYS A 110 5.49 -17.43 -0.72
N GLY A 111 6.42 -16.61 -0.20
CA GLY A 111 6.43 -16.20 1.20
C GLY A 111 5.16 -15.45 1.60
N HIS A 112 4.65 -14.58 0.73
CA HIS A 112 3.40 -13.86 0.94
C HIS A 112 2.19 -14.80 1.01
N VAL A 113 2.10 -15.77 0.11
CA VAL A 113 1.00 -16.74 0.09
C VAL A 113 1.08 -17.74 1.24
N ASP A 114 2.29 -18.17 1.63
CA ASP A 114 2.52 -18.98 2.83
C ASP A 114 2.05 -18.24 4.08
N TRP A 115 2.39 -16.95 4.19
CA TRP A 115 1.88 -16.08 5.24
C TRP A 115 0.35 -15.97 5.19
N LEU A 116 -0.26 -15.70 4.01
CA LEU A 116 -1.72 -15.63 3.88
C LEU A 116 -2.40 -16.91 4.36
N ASN A 117 -1.87 -18.08 3.98
CA ASN A 117 -2.44 -19.38 4.31
C ASN A 117 -2.32 -19.76 5.79
N THR A 118 -1.28 -19.31 6.47
CA THR A 118 -1.05 -19.56 7.89
C THR A 118 -1.63 -18.47 8.79
N SER A 119 -1.97 -17.32 8.21
CA SER A 119 -2.61 -16.21 8.90
C SER A 119 -4.12 -16.38 9.01
N ARG A 120 -4.77 -15.59 9.88
CA ARG A 120 -6.23 -15.52 9.95
C ARG A 120 -6.87 -14.75 8.77
N PHE A 121 -6.08 -14.35 7.76
CA PHE A 121 -6.51 -13.58 6.58
C PHE A 121 -6.76 -14.47 5.36
N THR A 122 -6.88 -15.79 5.55
CA THR A 122 -7.17 -16.76 4.50
C THR A 122 -8.40 -16.42 3.67
N ASP A 123 -9.35 -15.64 4.18
CA ASP A 123 -10.61 -15.37 3.47
C ASP A 123 -10.52 -14.13 2.58
N ARG A 124 -9.41 -13.38 2.66
CA ARG A 124 -9.16 -12.15 1.90
C ARG A 124 -8.25 -12.48 0.73
N ARG A 125 -8.82 -12.54 -0.47
CA ARG A 125 -8.12 -12.70 -1.75
C ARG A 125 -8.89 -11.95 -2.82
N GLY A 126 -8.19 -11.32 -3.75
CA GLY A 126 -8.84 -10.52 -4.77
C GLY A 126 -7.90 -9.55 -5.43
N LEU A 127 -8.41 -8.71 -6.33
CA LEU A 127 -7.67 -7.55 -6.81
C LEU A 127 -8.03 -6.36 -5.92
N GLY A 128 -7.26 -5.28 -6.01
CA GLY A 128 -7.77 -4.03 -5.49
C GLY A 128 -7.53 -3.75 -4.03
N LYS A 129 -7.87 -2.52 -3.64
CA LYS A 129 -7.68 -2.01 -2.29
C LYS A 129 -8.49 -2.82 -1.28
N TRP A 130 -9.51 -3.54 -1.69
CA TRP A 130 -10.39 -4.26 -0.77
C TRP A 130 -10.37 -5.77 -0.94
N ALA A 131 -9.41 -6.30 -1.72
CA ALA A 131 -9.38 -7.70 -2.12
C ALA A 131 -10.72 -8.11 -2.77
N SER A 132 -11.22 -7.29 -3.69
CA SER A 132 -12.47 -7.56 -4.39
C SER A 132 -12.33 -8.84 -5.22
N PRO A 133 -13.39 -9.66 -5.34
CA PRO A 133 -13.41 -10.82 -6.23
C PRO A 133 -12.86 -10.49 -7.63
N ILE A 134 -12.32 -11.47 -8.37
CA ILE A 134 -11.90 -11.27 -9.77
C ILE A 134 -13.07 -10.66 -10.52
N TYR A 135 -12.88 -9.42 -11.00
CA TYR A 135 -13.89 -8.63 -11.72
C TYR A 135 -15.20 -8.42 -10.92
N GLY A 136 -15.14 -8.51 -9.59
CA GLY A 136 -16.33 -8.46 -8.72
C GLY A 136 -17.26 -9.69 -8.81
N LEU A 137 -16.91 -10.69 -9.62
CA LEU A 137 -17.79 -11.81 -9.96
C LEU A 137 -17.39 -13.13 -9.29
N PHE A 138 -16.09 -13.44 -9.24
CA PHE A 138 -15.61 -14.76 -8.82
C PHE A 138 -14.81 -14.70 -7.53
N ARG A 139 -15.30 -15.39 -6.49
CA ARG A 139 -14.52 -15.62 -5.26
C ARG A 139 -13.27 -16.41 -5.60
N ILE A 140 -12.13 -15.98 -5.05
CA ILE A 140 -10.84 -16.57 -5.35
C ILE A 140 -10.60 -17.77 -4.46
N PRO A 141 -10.41 -18.97 -5.03
CA PRO A 141 -10.14 -20.15 -4.23
C PRO A 141 -8.83 -19.97 -3.47
N ALA A 142 -8.77 -20.53 -2.26
CA ALA A 142 -7.53 -20.66 -1.54
C ALA A 142 -6.58 -21.61 -2.26
N LEU A 143 -5.41 -21.12 -2.66
CA LEU A 143 -4.34 -21.97 -3.14
C LEU A 143 -3.41 -22.33 -1.99
N SER A 144 -3.11 -23.62 -1.83
CA SER A 144 -1.96 -24.03 -1.01
C SER A 144 -0.67 -23.45 -1.58
N LEU A 145 0.40 -23.39 -0.78
CA LEU A 145 1.69 -22.89 -1.23
C LEU A 145 2.19 -23.63 -2.50
N GLY A 146 2.03 -24.97 -2.53
CA GLY A 146 2.39 -25.78 -3.69
C GLY A 146 1.55 -25.47 -4.93
N MET A 147 0.23 -25.27 -4.78
CA MET A 147 -0.64 -24.88 -5.89
C MET A 147 -0.30 -23.49 -6.43
N PHE A 148 -0.02 -22.54 -5.55
CA PHE A 148 0.39 -21.19 -5.95
C PHE A 148 1.74 -21.20 -6.66
N ALA A 149 2.74 -21.91 -6.12
CA ALA A 149 4.04 -22.07 -6.75
C ALA A 149 3.92 -22.72 -8.14
N LEU A 150 3.07 -23.74 -8.28
CA LEU A 150 2.80 -24.36 -9.58
C LEU A 150 2.13 -23.37 -10.55
N ALA A 151 1.14 -22.59 -10.10
CA ALA A 151 0.48 -21.57 -10.92
C ALA A 151 1.47 -20.50 -11.38
N LEU A 152 2.36 -20.04 -10.49
CA LEU A 152 3.40 -19.06 -10.78
C LEU A 152 4.44 -19.59 -11.78
N VAL A 153 4.91 -20.83 -11.60
CA VAL A 153 5.86 -21.45 -12.55
C VAL A 153 5.21 -21.66 -13.90
N THR A 154 3.96 -22.11 -13.91
CA THR A 154 3.18 -22.27 -15.16
C THR A 154 3.00 -20.93 -15.84
N LEU A 155 2.76 -19.84 -15.11
CA LEU A 155 2.68 -18.48 -15.64
C LEU A 155 3.99 -18.05 -16.29
N VAL A 156 5.11 -18.23 -15.60
CA VAL A 156 6.44 -17.89 -16.14
C VAL A 156 6.73 -18.68 -17.41
N VAL A 157 6.47 -19.99 -17.42
CA VAL A 157 6.67 -20.85 -18.59
C VAL A 157 5.73 -20.46 -19.72
N SER A 158 4.45 -20.19 -19.44
CA SER A 158 3.47 -19.81 -20.45
C SER A 158 3.83 -18.47 -21.10
N LEU A 159 4.33 -17.50 -20.32
CA LEU A 159 4.83 -16.22 -20.84
C LEU A 159 6.04 -16.41 -21.77
N VAL A 160 6.98 -17.30 -21.42
CA VAL A 160 8.13 -17.61 -22.28
C VAL A 160 7.68 -18.35 -23.56
N VAL A 161 6.79 -19.33 -23.45
CA VAL A 161 6.24 -20.05 -24.60
C VAL A 161 5.42 -19.12 -25.50
N ALA A 162 4.76 -18.11 -24.91
CA ALA A 162 4.00 -17.09 -25.62
C ALA A 162 4.85 -16.24 -26.57
N VAL A 163 6.18 -16.30 -26.51
CA VAL A 163 7.09 -15.75 -27.53
C VAL A 163 6.89 -16.46 -28.88
N TYR A 164 6.74 -17.77 -28.86
CA TYR A 164 6.63 -18.62 -30.06
C TYR A 164 5.19 -18.97 -30.43
N VAL A 165 4.30 -19.11 -29.43
CA VAL A 165 2.90 -19.52 -29.61
C VAL A 165 1.98 -18.45 -29.03
N LYS A 166 1.48 -17.55 -29.88
CA LYS A 166 0.73 -16.34 -29.46
C LYS A 166 -0.52 -16.70 -28.64
N GLU A 167 -1.15 -17.83 -28.92
CA GLU A 167 -2.36 -18.32 -28.27
C GLU A 167 -2.15 -18.61 -26.77
N VAL A 168 -0.90 -18.89 -26.35
CA VAL A 168 -0.54 -19.17 -24.95
C VAL A 168 -0.61 -17.91 -24.08
N VAL A 169 -0.72 -16.72 -24.68
CA VAL A 169 -0.99 -15.47 -23.94
C VAL A 169 -2.31 -15.58 -23.15
N MET A 170 -3.34 -16.25 -23.68
CA MET A 170 -4.60 -16.45 -22.96
C MET A 170 -4.41 -17.24 -21.66
N LEU A 171 -3.63 -18.32 -21.71
CA LEU A 171 -3.28 -19.09 -20.52
C LEU A 171 -2.50 -18.22 -19.52
N SER A 172 -1.55 -17.41 -20.02
CA SER A 172 -0.78 -16.48 -19.19
C SER A 172 -1.67 -15.43 -18.52
N PHE A 173 -2.65 -14.89 -19.22
CA PHE A 173 -3.63 -13.95 -18.67
C PHE A 173 -4.47 -14.59 -17.56
N LEU A 174 -4.99 -15.80 -17.78
CA LEU A 174 -5.78 -16.52 -16.77
C LEU A 174 -4.95 -16.84 -15.52
N LEU A 175 -3.70 -17.29 -15.70
CA LEU A 175 -2.78 -17.55 -14.60
C LEU A 175 -2.37 -16.26 -13.88
N ALA A 176 -2.15 -15.15 -14.61
CA ALA A 176 -1.87 -13.86 -14.00
C ALA A 176 -3.06 -13.35 -13.17
N CYS A 177 -4.30 -13.54 -13.62
CA CYS A 177 -5.49 -13.25 -12.81
C CYS A 177 -5.45 -14.02 -11.46
N ILE A 178 -5.12 -15.31 -11.50
CA ILE A 178 -5.02 -16.14 -10.30
C ILE A 178 -3.85 -15.69 -9.40
N VAL A 179 -2.67 -15.47 -9.97
CA VAL A 179 -1.47 -15.10 -9.22
C VAL A 179 -1.65 -13.71 -8.58
N MET A 180 -2.00 -12.69 -9.36
CA MET A 180 -2.10 -11.31 -8.87
C MET A 180 -3.18 -11.14 -7.80
N THR A 181 -4.25 -11.94 -7.84
CA THR A 181 -5.29 -11.90 -6.80
C THR A 181 -4.87 -12.47 -5.45
N HIS A 182 -3.80 -13.28 -5.44
CA HIS A 182 -3.16 -13.76 -4.23
C HIS A 182 -2.08 -12.80 -3.72
N LEU A 183 -1.73 -11.76 -4.50
CA LEU A 183 -0.66 -10.82 -4.19
C LEU A 183 -1.15 -9.42 -3.81
N PHE A 184 -2.46 -9.22 -3.67
CA PHE A 184 -3.07 -7.91 -3.40
C PHE A 184 -2.55 -7.22 -2.13
N TRP A 185 -1.99 -8.00 -1.20
CA TRP A 185 -1.44 -7.49 0.06
C TRP A 185 0.09 -7.55 0.11
N ASN A 186 0.78 -7.82 -1.00
CA ASN A 186 2.22 -7.98 -0.99
C ASN A 186 2.96 -6.64 -0.72
N ARG A 187 4.05 -6.75 0.05
CA ARG A 187 4.99 -5.70 0.52
C ARG A 187 5.41 -4.69 -0.54
N GLN A 188 5.48 -5.11 -1.80
CA GLN A 188 5.96 -4.31 -2.92
C GLN A 188 4.98 -3.26 -3.44
N ASN A 189 3.82 -3.07 -2.79
CA ASN A 189 2.78 -2.20 -3.34
C ASN A 189 2.38 -2.59 -4.76
N ILE A 190 2.19 -3.90 -5.00
CA ILE A 190 1.23 -4.28 -6.04
C ILE A 190 -0.10 -3.58 -5.72
N GLY A 191 -0.37 -3.19 -4.46
CA GLY A 191 -1.45 -2.27 -4.09
C GLY A 191 -2.80 -2.73 -4.64
N GLY A 192 -3.83 -1.91 -4.53
CA GLY A 192 -5.07 -2.25 -5.22
C GLY A 192 -4.92 -2.32 -6.74
N HIS A 193 -3.96 -1.57 -7.29
CA HIS A 193 -3.95 -1.21 -8.70
C HIS A 193 -2.66 -1.53 -9.45
N GLY A 194 -1.57 -1.89 -8.75
CA GLY A 194 -0.30 -2.33 -9.32
C GLY A 194 -0.44 -3.50 -10.29
N GLY A 195 -1.37 -4.42 -10.02
CA GLY A 195 -1.66 -5.54 -10.91
C GLY A 195 -2.53 -5.22 -12.12
N LEU A 196 -3.24 -4.08 -12.12
CA LEU A 196 -4.20 -3.78 -13.18
C LEU A 196 -3.54 -3.52 -14.54
N PRO A 197 -2.42 -2.78 -14.67
CA PRO A 197 -1.73 -2.67 -15.95
C PRO A 197 -1.24 -4.00 -16.52
N VAL A 198 -0.77 -4.91 -15.65
CA VAL A 198 -0.37 -6.26 -16.06
C VAL A 198 -1.54 -7.02 -16.66
N LEU A 199 -2.67 -7.04 -15.96
CA LEU A 199 -3.88 -7.74 -16.40
C LEU A 199 -4.50 -7.09 -17.64
N HIS A 200 -4.54 -5.76 -17.70
CA HIS A 200 -5.03 -5.01 -18.85
C HIS A 200 -4.18 -5.31 -20.10
N THR A 201 -2.86 -5.23 -19.97
CA THR A 201 -1.95 -5.48 -21.10
C THR A 201 -2.04 -6.92 -21.58
N LEU A 202 -2.06 -7.90 -20.68
CA LEU A 202 -2.24 -9.31 -21.04
C LEU A 202 -3.60 -9.55 -21.71
N PHE A 203 -4.69 -8.96 -21.20
CA PHE A 203 -6.01 -9.03 -21.83
C PHE A 203 -6.00 -8.46 -23.25
N CYS A 204 -5.39 -7.30 -23.46
CA CYS A 204 -5.25 -6.71 -24.78
C CYS A 204 -4.44 -7.60 -25.73
N LEU A 205 -3.36 -8.22 -25.23
CA LEU A 205 -2.55 -9.18 -26.00
C LEU A 205 -3.30 -10.49 -26.30
N CYS A 206 -4.26 -10.93 -25.48
CA CYS A 206 -5.14 -12.06 -25.80
C CYS A 206 -6.03 -11.81 -27.02
N LEU A 207 -6.31 -10.54 -27.32
CA LEU A 207 -7.14 -10.11 -28.45
C LEU A 207 -6.29 -9.71 -29.66
N LEU A 208 -4.97 -9.84 -29.56
CA LEU A 208 -4.03 -9.60 -30.64
C LEU A 208 -4.18 -10.66 -31.74
N VAL A 209 -4.33 -10.20 -32.97
CA VAL A 209 -4.22 -11.00 -34.19
C VAL A 209 -3.53 -10.19 -35.28
N GLU A 210 -3.11 -10.87 -36.33
CA GLU A 210 -2.55 -10.22 -37.50
C GLU A 210 -3.53 -9.16 -38.03
N GLY A 211 -3.07 -7.91 -38.15
CA GLY A 211 -3.85 -6.78 -38.65
C GLY A 211 -4.51 -5.90 -37.58
N ASN A 212 -4.40 -6.20 -36.29
CA ASN A 212 -4.91 -5.33 -35.22
C ASN A 212 -3.86 -4.88 -34.17
N GLU A 213 -2.57 -5.11 -34.44
CA GLU A 213 -1.47 -4.84 -33.52
C GLU A 213 -1.39 -3.37 -33.10
N ALA A 214 -1.64 -2.47 -34.06
CA ALA A 214 -1.68 -1.03 -33.82
C ALA A 214 -2.77 -0.67 -32.79
N VAL A 215 -3.98 -1.19 -32.95
CA VAL A 215 -5.11 -0.91 -32.06
C VAL A 215 -4.89 -1.47 -30.67
N VAL A 216 -4.33 -2.68 -30.55
CA VAL A 216 -3.95 -3.25 -29.25
C VAL A 216 -3.03 -2.31 -28.47
N ARG A 217 -2.00 -1.75 -29.13
CA ARG A 217 -1.08 -0.79 -28.51
C ARG A 217 -1.75 0.54 -28.18
N ILE A 218 -2.59 1.06 -29.09
CA ILE A 218 -3.40 2.27 -28.82
C ILE A 218 -4.26 2.09 -27.58
N CYS A 219 -4.91 0.95 -27.41
CA CYS A 219 -5.74 0.64 -26.24
C CYS A 219 -4.91 0.65 -24.94
N ILE A 220 -3.76 -0.01 -24.93
CA ILE A 220 -2.86 -0.03 -23.76
C ILE A 220 -2.34 1.39 -23.45
N ALA A 221 -1.90 2.13 -24.47
CA ALA A 221 -1.42 3.50 -24.33
C ALA A 221 -2.49 4.44 -23.78
N THR A 222 -3.73 4.31 -24.28
CA THR A 222 -4.89 5.08 -23.83
C THR A 222 -5.19 4.77 -22.37
N PHE A 223 -5.28 3.49 -22.00
CA PHE A 223 -5.46 3.07 -20.61
C PHE A 223 -4.38 3.65 -19.69
N MET A 224 -3.10 3.53 -20.07
CA MET A 224 -2.00 4.07 -19.29
C MET A 224 -2.16 5.58 -19.12
N GLY A 225 -2.30 6.35 -20.21
CA GLY A 225 -2.42 7.81 -20.15
C GLY A 225 -3.59 8.27 -19.27
N PHE A 226 -4.77 7.68 -19.44
CA PHE A 226 -5.95 8.06 -18.67
C PHE A 226 -5.93 7.57 -17.21
N SER A 227 -5.16 6.53 -16.88
CA SER A 227 -4.96 6.13 -15.48
C SER A 227 -4.18 7.19 -14.67
N TYR A 228 -3.12 7.80 -15.25
CA TYR A 228 -2.42 8.91 -14.62
C TYR A 228 -3.29 10.16 -14.55
N MET A 229 -3.99 10.47 -15.64
CA MET A 229 -4.90 11.61 -15.65
C MET A 229 -6.01 11.46 -14.60
N GLY A 230 -6.58 10.26 -14.47
CA GLY A 230 -7.54 9.91 -13.43
C GLY A 230 -6.98 10.15 -12.03
N SER A 231 -5.74 9.70 -11.78
CA SER A 231 -5.05 9.96 -10.51
C SER A 231 -4.86 11.46 -10.22
N ALA A 232 -4.47 12.26 -11.22
CA ALA A 232 -4.34 13.71 -11.08
C ALA A 232 -5.69 14.39 -10.82
N LEU A 233 -6.73 13.98 -11.55
CA LEU A 233 -8.09 14.50 -11.38
C LEU A 233 -8.63 14.18 -9.99
N CYS A 234 -8.34 12.98 -9.47
CA CYS A 234 -8.68 12.60 -8.09
C CYS A 234 -8.04 13.57 -7.09
N LYS A 235 -6.72 13.83 -7.19
CA LYS A 235 -6.01 14.79 -6.33
C LYS A 235 -6.58 16.22 -6.44
N LEU A 236 -6.92 16.66 -7.65
CA LEU A 236 -7.53 17.97 -7.91
C LEU A 236 -8.92 18.10 -7.30
N VAL A 237 -9.80 17.15 -7.58
CA VAL A 237 -11.17 17.12 -7.08
C VAL A 237 -11.18 17.03 -5.56
N THR A 238 -10.34 16.16 -4.99
CA THR A 238 -10.16 16.01 -3.54
C THR A 238 -9.72 17.33 -2.90
N SER A 239 -8.71 18.00 -3.46
CA SER A 239 -8.20 19.28 -2.95
C SER A 239 -9.20 20.44 -3.04
N LEU A 240 -9.92 20.54 -4.16
CA LEU A 240 -10.69 21.75 -4.51
C LEU A 240 -12.15 21.70 -4.08
N LEU A 241 -12.79 20.53 -4.26
CA LEU A 241 -14.24 20.40 -4.12
C LEU A 241 -14.62 19.72 -2.82
N ILE A 242 -13.75 18.82 -2.39
CA ILE A 242 -14.06 17.77 -1.46
C ILE A 242 -13.55 18.12 -0.07
N GLN A 243 -12.24 18.08 0.13
CA GLN A 243 -11.63 18.13 1.45
C GLN A 243 -11.99 19.43 2.20
N ARG A 244 -12.34 19.28 3.48
CA ARG A 244 -12.69 20.39 4.40
C ARG A 244 -11.89 20.26 5.70
N PRO A 245 -11.08 21.27 6.08
CA PRO A 245 -10.78 22.50 5.34
C PRO A 245 -10.10 22.20 3.98
N ARG A 246 -10.27 23.10 3.01
CA ARG A 246 -9.65 22.93 1.69
C ARG A 246 -8.14 22.93 1.86
N GLN A 247 -7.50 21.90 1.30
CA GLN A 247 -6.07 21.76 1.29
C GLN A 247 -5.62 21.47 -0.14
N TRP A 248 -4.50 22.07 -0.53
CA TRP A 248 -3.93 21.85 -1.85
C TRP A 248 -2.98 20.66 -1.82
N TRP A 249 -3.21 19.64 -2.63
CA TRP A 249 -2.33 18.46 -2.70
C TRP A 249 -0.91 18.82 -3.15
N GLY A 250 -0.78 19.75 -4.09
CA GLY A 250 0.50 20.19 -4.64
C GLY A 250 1.32 21.08 -3.70
N ASN A 251 1.30 20.82 -2.39
CA ASN A 251 2.06 21.55 -1.39
C ASN A 251 3.22 20.69 -0.86
N GLY A 252 4.31 21.34 -0.44
CA GLY A 252 5.49 20.69 0.12
C GLY A 252 5.25 20.12 1.52
N ASP A 253 4.22 20.58 2.23
CA ASP A 253 3.80 20.02 3.53
C ASP A 253 3.37 18.54 3.37
N GLY A 254 2.62 18.24 2.32
CA GLY A 254 2.14 16.92 1.94
C GLY A 254 3.27 16.02 1.49
N LEU A 255 4.23 16.55 0.70
CA LEU A 255 5.43 15.80 0.35
C LEU A 255 6.19 15.35 1.61
N LYS A 256 6.47 16.27 2.54
CA LYS A 256 7.16 15.93 3.78
C LYS A 256 6.35 14.95 4.64
N PHE A 257 5.03 15.07 4.65
CA PHE A 257 4.14 14.10 5.30
C PHE A 257 4.32 12.69 4.70
N TYR A 258 4.21 12.55 3.38
CA TYR A 258 4.38 11.26 2.70
C TYR A 258 5.78 10.67 2.88
N LEU A 259 6.81 11.52 2.92
CA LEU A 259 8.18 11.08 3.21
C LEU A 259 8.34 10.62 4.66
N LEU A 260 7.82 11.36 5.64
CA LEU A 260 7.88 10.95 7.05
C LEU A 260 7.07 9.68 7.29
N ASP A 261 5.89 9.57 6.67
CA ASP A 261 5.06 8.37 6.72
C ASP A 261 5.81 7.18 6.12
N SER A 262 6.42 7.34 4.94
CA SER A 262 7.24 6.31 4.32
C SER A 262 8.43 5.90 5.21
N VAL A 263 9.11 6.84 5.87
CA VAL A 263 10.21 6.53 6.82
C VAL A 263 9.71 5.70 7.99
N SER A 264 8.56 6.06 8.57
CA SER A 264 8.00 5.31 9.70
C SER A 264 7.58 3.89 9.32
N ILE A 265 7.05 3.74 8.11
CA ILE A 265 6.51 2.48 7.64
C ILE A 265 7.61 1.56 7.08
N ARG A 266 8.62 2.16 6.45
CA ARG A 266 9.66 1.51 5.65
C ARG A 266 11.01 2.17 5.96
N PRO A 267 11.69 1.72 7.04
CA PRO A 267 12.99 2.25 7.38
C PRO A 267 13.97 1.96 6.24
N MET A 268 14.36 3.00 5.52
CA MET A 268 15.32 2.94 4.43
C MET A 268 16.75 3.11 4.92
N ARG A 269 17.72 2.67 4.11
CA ARG A 269 19.16 2.77 4.40
C ARG A 269 19.94 3.36 3.24
N GLY A 270 21.14 3.85 3.54
CA GLY A 270 22.06 4.46 2.58
C GLY A 270 21.49 5.73 1.95
N ILE A 271 21.84 5.98 0.69
CA ILE A 271 21.55 7.25 0.00
C ILE A 271 20.07 7.64 0.00
N ARG A 272 19.15 6.67 -0.07
CA ARG A 272 17.70 6.96 -0.04
C ARG A 272 17.27 7.54 1.30
N ARG A 273 17.81 7.01 2.41
CA ARG A 273 17.58 7.57 3.75
C ARG A 273 18.14 8.99 3.82
N ASP A 274 19.37 9.19 3.36
CA ASP A 274 20.03 10.50 3.42
C ASP A 274 19.24 11.57 2.64
N VAL A 275 18.76 11.23 1.44
CA VAL A 275 17.94 12.14 0.62
C VAL A 275 16.60 12.44 1.30
N ARG A 276 15.90 11.43 1.83
CA ARG A 276 14.62 11.63 2.52
C ARG A 276 14.80 12.49 3.77
N SER A 277 15.81 12.18 4.59
CA SER A 277 16.14 12.96 5.79
C SER A 277 16.50 14.39 5.43
N ALA A 278 17.24 14.63 4.34
CA ALA A 278 17.54 15.97 3.85
C ALA A 278 16.27 16.75 3.45
N ILE A 279 15.32 16.11 2.75
CA ILE A 279 14.05 16.75 2.37
C ILE A 279 13.16 16.99 3.61
N ILE A 280 13.06 16.03 4.52
CA ILE A 280 12.25 16.15 5.76
C ILE A 280 12.81 17.28 6.64
N THR A 281 14.13 17.37 6.79
CA THR A 281 14.81 18.41 7.59
C THR A 281 15.03 19.71 6.82
N ALA A 282 14.55 19.83 5.58
CA ALA A 282 14.66 21.05 4.79
C ALA A 282 13.98 22.24 5.49
N GLY A 283 14.64 23.39 5.50
CA GLY A 283 14.10 24.62 6.08
C GLY A 283 13.03 25.29 5.22
N PRO A 284 12.45 26.41 5.67
CA PRO A 284 11.38 27.11 4.96
C PRO A 284 11.82 27.68 3.60
N SER A 285 13.13 27.90 3.41
CA SER A 285 13.69 28.37 2.13
C SER A 285 13.54 27.36 0.99
N LEU A 286 13.43 26.06 1.31
CA LEU A 286 13.21 25.00 0.34
C LEU A 286 11.72 24.77 0.02
N ARG A 287 10.80 25.40 0.77
CA ARG A 287 9.37 25.22 0.56
C ARG A 287 8.91 25.49 -0.88
N PRO A 288 9.31 26.60 -1.54
CA PRO A 288 8.89 26.86 -2.93
C PRO A 288 9.35 25.80 -3.92
N VAL A 289 10.51 25.17 -3.67
CA VAL A 289 11.06 24.10 -4.51
C VAL A 289 10.23 22.83 -4.33
N LEU A 290 9.86 22.47 -3.10
CA LEU A 290 9.02 21.31 -2.82
C LEU A 290 7.58 21.51 -3.32
N ASP A 291 7.02 22.72 -3.17
CA ASP A 291 5.74 23.10 -3.77
C ASP A 291 5.81 22.94 -5.29
N LEU A 292 6.85 23.48 -5.94
CA LEU A 292 7.03 23.35 -7.40
C LEU A 292 7.13 21.88 -7.82
N ALA A 293 7.90 21.05 -7.09
CA ALA A 293 8.03 19.63 -7.39
C ALA A 293 6.69 18.89 -7.31
N MET A 294 5.89 19.15 -6.27
CA MET A 294 4.57 18.54 -6.11
C MET A 294 3.58 19.00 -7.18
N ASN A 295 3.58 20.29 -7.53
CA ASN A 295 2.75 20.79 -8.63
C ASN A 295 3.22 20.23 -9.98
N ALA A 296 4.53 20.08 -10.19
CA ALA A 296 5.08 19.48 -11.40
C ALA A 296 4.66 18.00 -11.54
N ALA A 297 4.66 17.24 -10.45
CA ALA A 297 4.14 15.87 -10.44
C ALA A 297 2.65 15.82 -10.84
N LEU A 298 1.83 16.71 -10.28
CA LEU A 298 0.40 16.80 -10.62
C LEU A 298 0.16 17.19 -12.09
N ILE A 299 0.90 18.20 -12.58
CA ILE A 299 0.83 18.65 -13.97
C ILE A 299 1.29 17.53 -14.91
N PHE A 300 2.36 16.83 -14.55
CA PHE A 300 2.88 15.71 -15.31
C PHE A 300 1.83 14.61 -15.46
N GLU A 301 1.24 14.14 -14.35
CA GLU A 301 0.18 13.12 -14.35
C GLU A 301 -1.03 13.54 -15.21
N LEU A 302 -1.44 14.82 -15.13
CA LEU A 302 -2.53 15.37 -15.95
C LEU A 302 -2.16 15.43 -17.44
N ALA A 303 -0.89 15.68 -17.76
CA ALA A 303 -0.40 15.84 -19.12
C ALA A 303 -0.04 14.53 -19.82
N VAL A 304 0.01 13.38 -19.12
CA VAL A 304 0.44 12.10 -19.72
C VAL A 304 -0.30 11.74 -21.01
N PRO A 305 -1.65 11.86 -21.13
CA PRO A 305 -2.34 11.58 -22.39
C PRO A 305 -1.82 12.46 -23.54
N ALA A 306 -1.60 13.75 -23.28
CA ALA A 306 -1.06 14.68 -24.28
C ALA A 306 0.40 14.33 -24.63
N LEU A 307 1.23 13.99 -23.63
CA LEU A 307 2.61 13.57 -23.86
C LEU A 307 2.68 12.31 -24.73
N ILE A 308 1.80 11.32 -24.50
CA ILE A 308 1.72 10.12 -25.34
C ILE A 308 1.38 10.47 -26.80
N CYS A 309 0.45 11.40 -27.02
CA CYS A 309 0.08 11.88 -28.35
C CYS A 309 1.15 12.76 -29.03
N MET A 310 2.09 13.33 -28.26
CA MET A 310 3.15 14.21 -28.78
C MET A 310 4.46 13.48 -29.02
N ASP A 311 4.83 12.57 -28.12
CA ASP A 311 6.01 11.73 -28.20
C ASP A 311 5.84 10.54 -27.24
N ALA A 312 5.31 9.42 -27.75
CA ALA A 312 5.07 8.22 -26.95
C ALA A 312 6.36 7.65 -26.36
N ARG A 313 7.48 7.72 -27.10
CA ARG A 313 8.79 7.27 -26.61
C ARG A 313 9.29 8.15 -25.46
N GLY A 314 9.19 9.46 -25.62
CA GLY A 314 9.49 10.42 -24.55
C GLY A 314 8.61 10.21 -23.32
N ALA A 315 7.31 9.99 -23.51
CA ALA A 315 6.39 9.65 -22.44
C ALA A 315 6.81 8.36 -21.70
N ALA A 316 7.20 7.30 -22.41
CA ALA A 316 7.68 6.06 -21.79
C ALA A 316 8.88 6.29 -20.86
N VAL A 317 9.86 7.09 -21.29
CA VAL A 317 11.06 7.43 -20.49
C VAL A 317 10.68 8.29 -19.29
N LEU A 318 9.83 9.29 -19.47
CA LEU A 318 9.40 10.16 -18.38
C LEU A 318 8.58 9.40 -17.32
N LEU A 319 7.70 8.49 -17.75
CA LEU A 319 6.91 7.64 -16.84
C LEU A 319 7.80 6.65 -16.08
N PHE A 320 8.80 6.07 -16.75
CA PHE A 320 9.82 5.24 -16.09
C PHE A 320 10.57 6.05 -15.03
N ALA A 321 11.04 7.26 -15.37
CA ALA A 321 11.75 8.13 -14.43
C ALA A 321 10.87 8.57 -13.25
N PHE A 322 9.60 8.87 -13.52
CA PHE A 322 8.61 9.20 -12.50
C PHE A 322 8.43 8.05 -11.50
N HIS A 323 8.20 6.82 -11.98
CA HIS A 323 8.04 5.66 -11.09
C HIS A 323 9.32 5.27 -10.37
N TYR A 324 10.47 5.42 -11.01
CA TYR A 324 11.76 5.26 -10.33
C TYR A 324 11.90 6.26 -9.19
N SER A 325 11.48 7.53 -9.39
CA SER A 325 11.50 8.54 -8.34
C SER A 325 10.55 8.21 -7.20
N VAL A 326 9.37 7.65 -7.50
CA VAL A 326 8.40 7.20 -6.50
C VAL A 326 8.94 6.04 -5.68
N TRP A 327 9.56 5.05 -6.32
CA TRP A 327 10.27 3.98 -5.61
C TRP A 327 11.40 4.54 -4.74
N PHE A 328 12.23 5.44 -5.29
CA PHE A 328 13.37 6.00 -4.57
C PHE A 328 12.93 6.80 -3.33
N LEU A 329 11.91 7.67 -3.48
CA LEU A 329 11.44 8.58 -2.44
C LEU A 329 10.42 8.00 -1.48
N PHE A 330 9.57 7.06 -1.93
CA PHE A 330 8.48 6.51 -1.11
C PHE A 330 8.58 5.00 -0.85
N ASP A 331 9.55 4.31 -1.46
CA ASP A 331 9.74 2.85 -1.38
C ASP A 331 8.56 2.07 -1.97
N ILE A 332 7.90 2.67 -2.97
CA ILE A 332 6.74 2.08 -3.63
C ILE A 332 7.18 1.54 -4.97
N ASP A 333 7.22 0.22 -5.09
CA ASP A 333 7.66 -0.46 -6.30
C ASP A 333 6.52 -0.62 -7.30
N PHE A 334 6.27 0.44 -8.05
CA PHE A 334 5.48 0.35 -9.29
C PHE A 334 6.31 -0.20 -10.45
N MET A 335 7.65 -0.16 -10.36
CA MET A 335 8.52 -0.45 -11.48
C MET A 335 8.39 -1.91 -11.92
N SER A 336 8.49 -2.86 -10.98
CA SER A 336 8.45 -4.30 -11.26
C SER A 336 7.16 -4.76 -11.98
N TYR A 337 6.06 -3.99 -11.92
CA TYR A 337 4.75 -4.40 -12.44
C TYR A 337 4.12 -3.45 -13.45
N TRP A 338 4.24 -2.13 -13.26
CA TRP A 338 3.73 -1.14 -14.22
C TRP A 338 4.69 -0.91 -15.37
N ALA A 339 6.00 -0.92 -15.11
CA ALA A 339 6.96 -0.51 -16.13
C ALA A 339 6.98 -1.42 -17.38
N PRO A 340 6.74 -2.75 -17.31
CA PRO A 340 6.59 -3.56 -18.51
C PRO A 340 5.53 -3.02 -19.47
N SER A 341 4.41 -2.48 -18.97
CA SER A 341 3.35 -1.90 -19.81
C SER A 341 3.81 -0.61 -20.55
N LEU A 342 4.86 0.07 -20.07
CA LEU A 342 5.46 1.22 -20.78
C LEU A 342 6.09 0.82 -22.12
N LEU A 343 6.41 -0.47 -22.32
CA LEU A 343 6.93 -0.96 -23.60
C LEU A 343 5.94 -0.72 -24.75
N ALA A 344 4.64 -0.63 -24.47
CA ALA A 344 3.63 -0.31 -25.50
C ALA A 344 3.84 1.08 -26.10
N LEU A 345 4.42 2.00 -25.32
CA LEU A 345 4.76 3.38 -25.72
C LEU A 345 6.15 3.48 -26.35
N ALA A 346 7.08 2.60 -25.96
CA ALA A 346 8.47 2.69 -26.37
C ALA A 346 8.76 2.11 -27.77
N VAL A 347 8.05 1.06 -28.17
CA VAL A 347 8.38 0.30 -29.39
C VAL A 347 8.06 1.07 -30.69
N ASP A 348 7.10 1.99 -30.66
CA ASP A 348 6.68 2.74 -31.84
C ASP A 348 6.08 4.09 -31.47
N ASN A 349 6.52 5.13 -32.16
CA ASN A 349 6.02 6.48 -31.96
C ASN A 349 4.91 6.81 -32.98
N GLN A 350 4.97 6.32 -34.21
CA GLN A 350 4.30 6.96 -35.35
C GLN A 350 2.77 6.82 -35.31
N THR A 351 2.24 5.68 -34.90
CA THR A 351 0.79 5.45 -34.89
C THR A 351 0.05 6.37 -33.90
N LEU A 352 0.69 6.73 -32.79
CA LEU A 352 0.04 7.47 -31.69
C LEU A 352 0.04 8.99 -31.89
N LEU A 353 0.85 9.51 -32.82
CA LEU A 353 1.04 10.95 -33.02
C LEU A 353 -0.05 11.63 -33.87
N SER A 354 -0.77 10.86 -34.68
CA SER A 354 -1.74 11.40 -35.64
C SER A 354 -3.12 10.80 -35.42
N PRO A 355 -4.16 11.63 -35.16
CA PRO A 355 -5.54 11.15 -35.10
C PRO A 355 -5.94 10.38 -36.35
N ALA A 356 -5.49 10.81 -37.54
CA ALA A 356 -5.79 10.11 -38.79
C ALA A 356 -5.17 8.70 -38.84
N ALA A 357 -3.93 8.54 -38.32
CA ALA A 357 -3.29 7.23 -38.23
C ALA A 357 -4.00 6.31 -37.23
N VAL A 358 -4.47 6.85 -36.11
CA VAL A 358 -5.30 6.12 -35.13
C VAL A 358 -6.60 5.65 -35.77
N PHE A 359 -7.33 6.54 -36.46
CA PHE A 359 -8.57 6.17 -37.15
C PHE A 359 -8.35 5.10 -38.22
N GLN A 360 -7.30 5.26 -39.03
CA GLN A 360 -6.94 4.27 -40.05
C GLN A 360 -6.57 2.91 -39.43
N ALA A 361 -5.84 2.91 -38.31
CA ALA A 361 -5.53 1.68 -37.58
C ALA A 361 -6.80 1.00 -37.05
N VAL A 362 -7.75 1.78 -36.53
CA VAL A 362 -9.04 1.27 -36.06
C VAL A 362 -9.88 0.71 -37.21
N GLU A 363 -9.96 1.42 -38.34
CA GLU A 363 -10.67 0.97 -39.53
C GLU A 363 -10.09 -0.34 -40.06
N SER A 364 -8.77 -0.40 -40.24
CA SER A 364 -8.08 -1.61 -40.67
C SER A 364 -8.29 -2.79 -39.71
N ALA A 365 -8.18 -2.55 -38.40
CA ALA A 365 -8.44 -3.58 -37.41
C ALA A 365 -9.92 -4.02 -37.36
N TRP A 366 -10.85 -3.14 -37.71
CA TRP A 366 -12.27 -3.44 -37.78
C TRP A 366 -12.60 -4.33 -38.98
N GLU A 367 -11.95 -4.10 -40.11
CA GLU A 367 -12.08 -4.95 -41.30
C GLU A 367 -11.53 -6.36 -41.06
N VAL A 368 -10.38 -6.46 -40.40
CA VAL A 368 -9.70 -7.75 -40.20
C VAL A 368 -10.28 -8.55 -39.03
N ALA A 369 -10.59 -7.89 -37.91
CA ALA A 369 -10.98 -8.55 -36.67
C ALA A 369 -12.09 -7.80 -35.90
N PRO A 370 -13.29 -7.61 -36.49
CA PRO A 370 -14.32 -6.69 -35.98
C PRO A 370 -14.72 -6.97 -34.53
N TYR A 371 -14.96 -8.23 -34.18
CA TYR A 371 -15.38 -8.60 -32.82
C TYR A 371 -14.28 -8.36 -31.78
N ARG A 372 -13.02 -8.69 -32.10
CA ARG A 372 -11.89 -8.46 -31.17
C ARG A 372 -11.63 -6.97 -30.98
N THR A 373 -11.66 -6.22 -32.08
CA THR A 373 -11.52 -4.76 -32.09
C THR A 373 -12.65 -4.10 -31.29
N ALA A 374 -13.90 -4.51 -31.47
CA ALA A 374 -15.03 -4.03 -30.70
C ALA A 374 -14.85 -4.28 -29.19
N VAL A 375 -14.42 -5.48 -28.79
CA VAL A 375 -14.17 -5.82 -27.38
C VAL A 375 -13.01 -5.00 -26.80
N LEU A 376 -11.90 -4.83 -27.53
CA LEU A 376 -10.77 -4.01 -27.13
C LEU A 376 -11.18 -2.57 -26.84
N LEU A 377 -11.90 -1.95 -27.78
CA LEU A 377 -12.35 -0.57 -27.67
C LEU A 377 -13.36 -0.40 -26.54
N ALA A 378 -14.34 -1.30 -26.42
CA ALA A 378 -15.32 -1.27 -25.35
C ALA A 378 -14.66 -1.41 -23.97
N TYR A 379 -13.77 -2.38 -23.81
CA TYR A 379 -13.04 -2.59 -22.54
C TYR A 379 -12.17 -1.39 -22.17
N THR A 380 -11.42 -0.84 -23.13
CA THR A 380 -10.58 0.34 -22.91
C THR A 380 -11.43 1.57 -22.56
N MET A 381 -12.55 1.78 -23.26
CA MET A 381 -13.46 2.89 -22.96
C MET A 381 -14.03 2.78 -21.55
N LEU A 382 -14.45 1.60 -21.10
CA LEU A 382 -14.91 1.39 -19.74
C LEU A 382 -13.81 1.67 -18.71
N GLN A 383 -12.56 1.30 -18.99
CA GLN A 383 -11.41 1.63 -18.14
C GLN A 383 -11.15 3.14 -18.05
N VAL A 384 -11.20 3.84 -19.19
CA VAL A 384 -11.07 5.30 -19.24
C VAL A 384 -12.20 5.97 -18.47
N LEU A 385 -13.44 5.54 -18.68
CA LEU A 385 -14.60 6.08 -17.99
C LEU A 385 -14.48 5.88 -16.47
N ALA A 386 -14.05 4.70 -16.03
CA ALA A 386 -13.81 4.46 -14.62
C ALA A 386 -12.68 5.33 -14.08
N SER A 387 -11.54 5.40 -14.76
CA SER A 387 -10.38 6.19 -14.31
C SER A 387 -10.70 7.69 -14.17
N VAL A 388 -11.54 8.22 -15.07
CA VAL A 388 -11.84 9.67 -15.11
C VAL A 388 -13.06 10.06 -14.28
N PHE A 389 -14.11 9.23 -14.28
CA PHE A 389 -15.41 9.62 -13.70
C PHE A 389 -15.75 8.87 -12.43
N VAL A 390 -15.23 7.67 -12.23
CA VAL A 390 -15.38 6.97 -10.96
C VAL A 390 -14.31 7.53 -10.06
N PHE A 391 -14.63 8.58 -9.34
CA PHE A 391 -13.78 9.02 -8.25
C PHE A 391 -14.02 8.07 -7.07
N ASP A 392 -12.96 7.45 -6.53
CA ASP A 392 -13.05 6.65 -5.30
C ASP A 392 -13.21 7.56 -4.06
N LEU A 393 -14.26 8.40 -4.07
CA LEU A 393 -14.54 9.36 -3.00
C LEU A 393 -15.12 8.70 -1.76
N ASN A 394 -15.38 7.40 -1.83
CA ASN A 394 -15.95 6.64 -0.74
C ASN A 394 -15.22 5.32 -0.60
N PRO A 395 -14.21 5.24 0.31
CA PRO A 395 -13.49 4.00 0.58
C PRO A 395 -14.41 2.85 1.02
N ARG A 396 -15.66 3.10 1.42
CA ARG A 396 -16.64 2.06 1.76
C ARG A 396 -17.41 1.50 0.56
N ARG A 397 -17.41 2.16 -0.61
CA ARG A 397 -18.15 1.68 -1.79
C ARG A 397 -17.44 0.57 -2.56
N GLY A 398 -16.20 0.26 -2.18
CA GLY A 398 -15.40 -0.74 -2.86
C GLY A 398 -14.98 -0.27 -4.25
N GLU A 399 -14.03 -0.97 -4.83
CA GLU A 399 -13.54 -0.68 -6.17
C GLU A 399 -14.36 -1.42 -7.22
N LEU A 400 -14.57 -0.79 -8.39
CA LEU A 400 -15.27 -1.38 -9.53
C LEU A 400 -14.37 -2.27 -10.38
N LEU A 401 -13.58 -3.13 -9.74
CA LEU A 401 -12.58 -3.94 -10.45
C LEU A 401 -13.22 -4.81 -11.54
N PRO A 402 -12.56 -4.95 -12.70
CA PRO A 402 -11.18 -4.57 -13.01
C PRO A 402 -11.00 -3.08 -13.35
N PHE A 403 -12.07 -2.29 -13.28
CA PHE A 403 -12.07 -0.87 -13.60
C PHE A 403 -11.74 -0.06 -12.35
N SER A 404 -10.64 0.68 -12.39
CA SER A 404 -10.14 1.41 -11.23
C SER A 404 -10.08 2.91 -11.48
N ALA A 405 -10.33 3.66 -10.42
CA ALA A 405 -10.17 5.10 -10.28
C ALA A 405 -8.72 5.56 -10.05
N TYR A 406 -7.80 4.63 -9.75
CA TYR A 406 -6.41 4.88 -9.37
C TYR A 406 -6.19 6.02 -8.33
N PRO A 407 -6.92 6.03 -7.19
CA PRO A 407 -6.72 7.00 -6.12
C PRO A 407 -5.37 6.74 -5.44
N MET A 408 -4.30 7.30 -5.99
CA MET A 408 -2.97 7.26 -5.39
C MET A 408 -2.71 8.59 -4.71
N PHE A 409 -2.41 8.55 -3.41
CA PHE A 409 -2.13 9.74 -2.60
C PHE A 409 -3.24 10.78 -2.72
N GLU A 410 -4.50 10.38 -2.78
CA GLU A 410 -5.59 11.27 -3.17
C GLU A 410 -5.79 12.46 -2.22
N GLU A 411 -5.37 12.33 -0.97
CA GLU A 411 -5.60 13.33 0.07
C GLU A 411 -4.51 14.39 0.13
N ALA A 412 -4.92 15.64 0.22
CA ALA A 412 -4.00 16.67 0.67
C ALA A 412 -3.85 16.52 2.19
N THR A 413 -2.61 16.49 2.69
CA THR A 413 -2.33 16.33 4.12
C THR A 413 -1.21 17.29 4.51
N ARG A 414 -1.07 17.54 5.81
CA ARG A 414 0.01 18.37 6.36
C ARG A 414 0.60 17.70 7.58
N LEU A 415 1.91 17.79 7.72
CA LEU A 415 2.59 17.34 8.93
C LEU A 415 2.06 18.09 10.16
N PHE A 416 1.71 17.32 11.21
CA PHE A 416 1.32 17.83 12.53
C PHE A 416 0.12 18.78 12.52
N GLU A 417 -0.83 18.57 11.60
CA GLU A 417 -2.09 19.30 11.66
C GLU A 417 -2.90 18.90 12.90
N ASP A 418 -3.42 19.88 13.62
CA ASP A 418 -4.09 19.69 14.92
C ASP A 418 -5.35 18.81 14.84
N ASN A 419 -5.91 18.64 13.63
CA ASN A 419 -7.10 17.81 13.40
C ASN A 419 -6.78 16.47 12.74
N GLN A 420 -5.50 16.16 12.53
CA GLN A 420 -5.06 14.94 11.89
C GLN A 420 -4.55 13.96 12.93
N ALA A 421 -5.23 12.81 13.05
CA ALA A 421 -4.69 11.71 13.84
C ALA A 421 -3.39 11.21 13.18
N MET A 422 -2.34 11.11 13.99
CA MET A 422 -1.10 10.49 13.57
C MET A 422 -1.08 9.08 14.14
N ALA A 423 -1.08 8.09 13.24
CA ALA A 423 -0.78 6.72 13.58
C ALA A 423 0.66 6.48 13.13
N LEU A 424 1.52 6.20 14.09
CA LEU A 424 2.89 5.82 13.82
C LEU A 424 3.06 4.33 14.01
N VAL A 425 3.80 3.69 13.13
CA VAL A 425 4.18 2.28 13.31
C VAL A 425 5.68 2.23 13.42
N LEU A 426 6.22 2.21 14.64
CA LEU A 426 7.63 1.91 14.85
C LEU A 426 7.83 0.42 14.63
N ARG A 427 8.67 0.10 13.65
CA ARG A 427 8.95 -1.26 13.24
C ARG A 427 10.36 -1.61 13.64
N VAL A 428 10.48 -2.68 14.40
CA VAL A 428 11.75 -3.38 14.48
C VAL A 428 11.79 -4.31 13.28
N PRO A 429 12.80 -4.16 12.41
CA PRO A 429 13.06 -5.08 11.34
C PRO A 429 12.92 -6.55 11.70
N THR A 430 12.27 -7.35 10.86
CA THR A 430 12.51 -8.80 10.82
C THR A 430 12.71 -9.29 9.39
N ALA A 431 13.19 -10.53 9.22
CA ALA A 431 13.43 -11.15 7.92
C ALA A 431 12.15 -11.51 7.15
N VAL A 432 10.96 -11.41 7.77
CA VAL A 432 9.69 -11.82 7.16
C VAL A 432 9.09 -10.65 6.36
N PRO A 433 8.72 -10.83 5.07
CA PRO A 433 8.04 -9.81 4.30
C PRO A 433 6.65 -9.52 4.90
N ILE A 434 6.37 -8.24 5.11
CA ILE A 434 5.11 -7.79 5.74
C ILE A 434 4.13 -7.33 4.66
N PRO A 435 2.85 -7.67 4.78
CA PRO A 435 1.79 -7.04 4.01
C PRO A 435 1.69 -5.52 4.25
N GLU A 436 1.16 -4.78 3.28
CA GLU A 436 1.17 -3.31 3.24
C GLU A 436 0.72 -2.64 4.57
N PRO A 437 1.49 -1.66 5.10
CA PRO A 437 1.21 -1.02 6.38
C PRO A 437 0.19 0.12 6.31
N TYR A 438 -0.07 0.64 5.10
CA TYR A 438 -1.13 1.59 4.83
C TYR A 438 -2.50 0.99 5.20
N TYR A 439 -2.71 -0.33 5.06
CA TYR A 439 -3.90 -1.00 5.58
C TYR A 439 -3.92 -1.11 7.08
N LEU A 440 -2.77 -1.36 7.69
CA LEU A 440 -2.67 -1.34 9.14
C LEU A 440 -3.06 0.03 9.65
N ARG A 441 -2.73 1.10 8.94
CA ARG A 441 -3.13 2.48 9.21
C ARG A 441 -4.64 2.74 8.96
N MET A 442 -5.18 2.27 7.83
CA MET A 442 -6.60 2.47 7.48
C MET A 442 -7.55 1.65 8.36
N GLN A 443 -7.18 0.40 8.66
CA GLN A 443 -7.83 -0.41 9.69
C GLN A 443 -7.52 0.13 11.08
N ALA A 444 -6.36 0.77 11.27
CA ALA A 444 -6.03 1.42 12.53
C ALA A 444 -6.95 2.60 12.87
N LEU A 445 -7.69 3.11 11.90
CA LEU A 445 -8.44 4.34 12.08
C LEU A 445 -9.92 4.13 11.70
N SER A 446 -10.34 2.89 11.44
CA SER A 446 -11.73 2.52 11.19
C SER A 446 -12.48 2.31 12.51
N ASN A 447 -13.51 3.14 12.75
CA ASN A 447 -14.43 3.04 13.90
C ASN A 447 -15.46 1.90 13.81
N THR A 448 -15.50 1.21 12.67
CA THR A 448 -16.38 0.07 12.45
C THR A 448 -15.55 -1.20 12.46
N GLU A 449 -15.73 -2.03 13.47
CA GLU A 449 -15.50 -3.46 13.31
C GLU A 449 -16.38 -3.90 12.14
N SER A 450 -15.76 -4.46 11.12
CA SER A 450 -16.48 -5.45 10.35
C SER A 450 -16.02 -6.79 10.88
N GLU A 451 -16.96 -7.71 11.07
CA GLU A 451 -16.73 -9.13 11.34
C GLU A 451 -15.76 -9.80 10.34
N HIS A 452 -15.32 -9.08 9.31
CA HIS A 452 -14.47 -9.52 8.24
C HIS A 452 -13.06 -8.89 8.28
N PHE A 453 -12.80 -7.81 9.03
CA PHE A 453 -11.47 -7.15 9.07
C PHE A 453 -10.87 -7.28 10.47
N ILE A 454 -9.78 -8.03 10.57
CA ILE A 454 -8.95 -8.07 11.78
C ILE A 454 -8.15 -6.76 11.84
N SER A 455 -7.95 -6.22 13.04
CA SER A 455 -7.15 -5.02 13.22
C SER A 455 -5.66 -5.23 12.92
N GLY A 456 -5.03 -4.19 12.35
CA GLY A 456 -3.63 -4.22 11.92
C GLY A 456 -2.62 -4.83 12.91
N PRO A 457 -2.74 -4.61 14.23
CA PRO A 457 -1.87 -5.24 15.22
C PRO A 457 -1.75 -6.76 15.09
N ARG A 458 -2.87 -7.47 14.84
CA ARG A 458 -2.94 -8.95 14.70
C ARG A 458 -2.26 -9.51 13.45
N ILE A 459 -2.16 -8.73 12.37
CA ILE A 459 -1.40 -9.09 11.15
C ILE A 459 0.09 -9.22 11.46
N LEU A 460 0.62 -8.22 12.18
CA LEU A 460 2.05 -8.07 12.38
C LEU A 460 2.62 -9.09 13.37
N ASP A 461 1.85 -9.46 14.39
CA ASP A 461 2.28 -10.53 15.30
C ASP A 461 2.28 -11.91 14.64
N ALA A 462 1.29 -12.22 13.80
CA ALA A 462 1.30 -13.46 13.01
C ALA A 462 2.54 -13.52 12.07
N ALA A 463 2.98 -12.37 11.56
CA ALA A 463 4.20 -12.24 10.76
C ALA A 463 5.50 -12.25 11.59
N GLY A 464 5.39 -12.39 12.91
CA GLY A 464 6.51 -12.43 13.82
C GLY A 464 7.22 -11.10 14.07
N GLN A 465 6.62 -10.00 13.62
CA GLN A 465 7.23 -8.68 13.65
C GLN A 465 7.20 -8.10 15.05
N ARG A 466 8.24 -7.36 15.40
CA ARG A 466 8.26 -6.53 16.60
C ARG A 466 7.73 -5.15 16.22
N MET A 467 6.62 -4.75 16.82
CA MET A 467 5.91 -3.51 16.47
C MET A 467 5.55 -2.70 17.70
N LEU A 468 5.61 -1.39 17.54
CA LEU A 468 4.90 -0.45 18.38
C LEU A 468 4.05 0.47 17.49
N ALA A 469 2.73 0.37 17.61
CA ALA A 469 1.81 1.34 17.05
C ALA A 469 1.55 2.45 18.07
N VAL A 470 1.76 3.70 17.67
CA VAL A 470 1.48 4.90 18.46
C VAL A 470 0.31 5.63 17.82
N GLY A 471 -0.82 5.69 18.52
CA GLY A 471 -1.95 6.53 18.16
C GLY A 471 -1.91 7.83 18.96
N ILE A 472 -1.74 8.97 18.30
CA ILE A 472 -1.84 10.30 18.92
C ILE A 472 -3.19 10.89 18.54
N PRO A 473 -4.21 10.80 19.41
CA PRO A 473 -5.48 11.46 19.18
C PRO A 473 -5.28 12.96 19.40
N ARG A 474 -5.22 13.75 18.32
CA ARG A 474 -5.30 15.20 18.44
C ARG A 474 -6.77 15.61 18.52
N GLN A 475 -7.15 16.26 19.61
CA GLN A 475 -8.48 16.84 19.74
C GLN A 475 -8.63 17.92 18.68
N ALA A 476 -9.50 17.65 17.72
CA ALA A 476 -9.93 18.68 16.81
C ALA A 476 -10.98 19.54 17.52
N GLU A 477 -10.52 20.61 18.17
CA GLU A 477 -11.40 21.58 18.84
C GLU A 477 -12.53 21.96 17.88
N PRO A 478 -13.80 21.73 18.25
CA PRO A 478 -14.91 22.19 17.44
C PRO A 478 -14.84 23.71 17.38
N ASN A 479 -14.39 24.27 16.25
CA ASN A 479 -14.24 25.70 16.08
C ASN A 479 -15.58 26.40 16.44
N PRO A 480 -15.65 27.13 17.57
CA PRO A 480 -16.92 27.67 18.05
C PRO A 480 -17.47 28.74 17.10
N LYS A 481 -16.63 29.33 16.23
CA LYS A 481 -17.06 30.29 15.19
C LYS A 481 -17.71 29.61 13.98
N ALA A 482 -17.40 28.35 13.69
CA ALA A 482 -18.06 27.57 12.64
C ALA A 482 -19.46 27.09 13.07
N ALA A 483 -19.75 27.10 14.37
CA ALA A 483 -21.04 26.73 14.95
C ALA A 483 -22.09 27.86 14.93
N GLY A 484 -21.91 28.89 14.11
CA GLY A 484 -22.85 30.00 13.91
C GLY A 484 -24.15 29.59 13.19
N LEU A 485 -24.84 28.56 13.69
CA LEU A 485 -26.05 28.01 13.09
C LEU A 485 -27.18 27.86 14.11
N ASN A 486 -28.29 28.51 13.75
CA ASN A 486 -29.59 28.51 14.40
C ASN A 486 -30.11 27.10 14.69
N ARG A 487 -30.75 26.96 15.85
CA ARG A 487 -31.15 25.73 16.55
C ARG A 487 -32.26 24.87 15.88
N THR A 488 -32.60 25.04 14.59
CA THR A 488 -33.88 24.53 14.05
C THR A 488 -33.82 23.46 12.94
N ALA A 489 -32.67 22.92 12.55
CA ALA A 489 -32.63 21.84 11.55
C ALA A 489 -32.85 20.45 12.18
N ARG A 490 -34.01 19.83 11.86
CA ARG A 490 -34.36 18.43 12.18
C ARG A 490 -33.66 17.45 11.23
N HIS A 491 -33.27 16.30 11.79
CA HIS A 491 -32.88 15.01 11.23
C HIS A 491 -32.66 14.91 9.71
N SER A 492 -31.38 14.87 9.31
CA SER A 492 -30.92 14.22 8.08
C SER A 492 -30.10 12.97 8.45
N PRO A 493 -30.29 11.80 7.80
CA PRO A 493 -29.58 10.56 8.13
C PRO A 493 -28.12 10.50 7.66
N ASP A 494 -27.61 11.50 6.94
CA ASP A 494 -26.25 11.46 6.40
C ASP A 494 -25.26 12.21 7.31
N VAL A 495 -24.67 11.50 8.27
CA VAL A 495 -23.63 11.97 9.21
C VAL A 495 -22.28 11.45 8.74
N TYR A 496 -21.51 12.24 7.98
CA TYR A 496 -20.21 11.76 7.48
C TYR A 496 -19.08 12.04 8.44
N ASP A 497 -18.32 10.98 8.76
CA ASP A 497 -17.09 11.09 9.53
C ASP A 497 -16.03 10.01 9.15
N TYR A 498 -14.89 10.36 8.52
CA TYR A 498 -13.70 9.48 8.31
C TYR A 498 -12.40 10.10 8.86
N VAL A 499 -11.58 9.38 9.65
CA VAL A 499 -10.25 9.83 10.15
C VAL A 499 -9.22 8.78 9.80
N GLY A 500 -8.04 9.18 9.32
CA GLY A 500 -7.03 8.30 8.72
C GLY A 500 -6.97 8.32 7.21
N GLY A 501 -7.90 9.05 6.57
CA GLY A 501 -7.85 9.35 5.15
C GLY A 501 -8.88 10.39 4.65
N VAL A 502 -8.95 11.57 5.26
CA VAL A 502 -10.14 12.15 5.91
C VAL A 502 -11.22 12.78 5.01
N TRP A 503 -12.49 12.43 5.27
CA TRP A 503 -13.68 13.23 4.92
C TRP A 503 -14.61 13.41 6.11
N ARG A 504 -14.93 14.65 6.51
CA ARG A 504 -15.99 15.00 7.49
C ARG A 504 -16.64 16.35 7.08
N PRO A 505 -17.99 16.47 7.01
CA PRO A 505 -18.65 17.04 8.17
C PRO A 505 -19.96 16.35 8.57
N GLN A 506 -20.17 16.23 9.89
CA GLN A 506 -21.45 16.65 10.45
C GLN A 506 -21.31 17.64 11.61
N THR A 507 -22.16 18.66 11.56
CA THR A 507 -22.45 19.59 12.64
C THR A 507 -23.11 18.84 13.80
N ARG A 508 -22.26 18.46 14.79
CA ARG A 508 -22.51 17.73 16.04
C ARG A 508 -22.51 16.20 15.94
N PRO A 509 -21.57 15.59 16.69
CA PRO A 509 -21.95 14.89 17.92
C PRO A 509 -21.23 15.48 19.13
N LYS A 510 -21.73 15.21 20.34
CA LYS A 510 -21.24 15.85 21.56
C LYS A 510 -19.79 15.48 21.92
N ASN A 511 -19.26 14.29 21.56
CA ASN A 511 -17.91 13.88 21.97
C ASN A 511 -17.11 13.27 20.81
N ARG A 512 -16.29 14.08 20.13
CA ARG A 512 -15.39 13.65 19.03
C ARG A 512 -14.24 12.74 19.52
N ILE A 513 -13.87 12.90 20.79
CA ILE A 513 -12.92 12.04 21.52
C ILE A 513 -13.43 10.62 21.54
N GLU A 514 -14.72 10.41 21.83
CA GLU A 514 -15.40 9.12 21.81
C GLU A 514 -15.31 8.47 20.43
N SER A 515 -15.36 9.23 19.33
CA SER A 515 -15.14 8.68 17.98
C SER A 515 -13.69 8.39 17.62
N CYS A 516 -12.70 9.14 18.11
CA CYS A 516 -11.28 8.77 17.94
C CYS A 516 -10.90 7.60 18.85
N ALA A 517 -11.38 7.60 20.08
CA ALA A 517 -11.23 6.52 21.04
C ALA A 517 -11.94 5.25 20.57
N ASN A 518 -13.13 5.33 19.96
CA ASN A 518 -13.80 4.18 19.34
C ASN A 518 -13.11 3.71 18.05
N GLY A 519 -12.48 4.60 17.28
CA GLY A 519 -11.58 4.23 16.18
C GLY A 519 -10.37 3.47 16.64
N ILE A 520 -9.74 3.96 17.72
CA ILE A 520 -8.57 3.34 18.33
C ILE A 520 -8.95 2.11 19.18
N ALA A 521 -10.16 2.01 19.73
CA ALA A 521 -10.65 0.84 20.46
C ALA A 521 -11.13 -0.27 19.50
N SER A 522 -11.76 0.08 18.39
CA SER A 522 -12.09 -0.81 17.26
C SER A 522 -10.83 -1.44 16.65
N LEU A 523 -9.77 -0.65 16.53
CA LEU A 523 -8.38 -1.05 16.26
C LEU A 523 -7.86 -2.18 17.15
N MET A 524 -8.47 -2.37 18.31
CA MET A 524 -7.95 -3.21 19.37
C MET A 524 -8.96 -4.26 19.81
N GLY A 525 -10.06 -4.41 19.05
CA GLY A 525 -11.14 -5.36 19.26
C GLY A 525 -12.05 -4.98 20.43
N GLN A 526 -13.36 -4.98 20.20
CA GLN A 526 -14.37 -4.98 21.24
C GLN A 526 -15.33 -6.17 21.09
N CYS A 527 -15.78 -6.66 22.24
CA CYS A 527 -16.78 -7.70 22.35
C CYS A 527 -18.16 -7.18 21.91
N GLY A 528 -18.96 -8.08 21.34
CA GLY A 528 -20.25 -7.79 20.69
C GLY A 528 -21.27 -7.03 21.53
N ARG A 529 -22.25 -6.46 20.80
CA ARG A 529 -23.31 -5.54 21.26
C ARG A 529 -23.80 -5.71 22.70
N VAL A 530 -23.88 -4.54 23.33
CA VAL A 530 -24.60 -4.20 24.56
C VAL A 530 -26.09 -4.57 24.46
N THR A 531 -26.53 -5.54 25.28
CA THR A 531 -27.77 -5.38 26.07
C THR A 531 -27.77 -6.10 27.43
N ASP A 532 -26.87 -7.04 27.75
CA ASP A 532 -26.89 -7.76 29.05
C ASP A 532 -25.51 -7.93 29.72
N CYS A 533 -24.72 -6.85 29.82
CA CYS A 533 -23.31 -6.92 30.24
C CYS A 533 -23.05 -6.77 31.75
N SER A 534 -23.97 -7.20 32.62
CA SER A 534 -23.70 -7.38 34.05
C SER A 534 -23.38 -8.83 34.45
N ASN A 535 -23.52 -9.78 33.52
CA ASN A 535 -23.34 -11.22 33.78
C ASN A 535 -22.24 -11.89 32.92
N CYS A 536 -21.38 -11.11 32.25
CA CYS A 536 -20.31 -11.66 31.43
C CYS A 536 -19.14 -12.12 32.31
N THR A 537 -19.17 -13.38 32.74
CA THR A 537 -18.12 -14.01 33.57
C THR A 537 -16.82 -14.30 32.83
N VAL A 538 -16.71 -13.92 31.55
CA VAL A 538 -15.50 -14.09 30.72
C VAL A 538 -14.58 -12.86 30.79
N ASP A 539 -14.99 -11.76 31.44
CA ASP A 539 -14.17 -10.55 31.62
C ASP A 539 -13.19 -10.65 32.80
N ALA A 540 -12.53 -11.80 32.96
CA ALA A 540 -11.48 -11.98 33.97
C ALA A 540 -10.16 -11.25 33.61
N GLU A 541 -10.05 -10.69 32.39
CA GLU A 541 -8.82 -10.07 31.85
C GLU A 541 -8.94 -8.56 31.55
N GLY A 542 -9.93 -7.85 32.12
CA GLY A 542 -9.88 -6.38 32.27
C GLY A 542 -10.13 -5.54 31.01
N SER A 543 -10.66 -6.11 29.93
CA SER A 543 -10.81 -5.43 28.64
C SER A 543 -11.95 -4.40 28.60
N HIS A 544 -13.03 -4.59 29.37
CA HIS A 544 -14.20 -3.70 29.29
C HIS A 544 -14.18 -2.54 30.29
N ALA A 545 -13.72 -2.77 31.52
CA ALA A 545 -13.56 -1.71 32.53
C ALA A 545 -12.58 -0.62 32.07
N LEU A 546 -11.48 -1.00 31.41
CA LEU A 546 -10.52 -0.06 30.83
C LEU A 546 -11.10 0.78 29.68
N ASN A 547 -11.95 0.22 28.82
CA ASN A 547 -12.56 0.99 27.72
C ASN A 547 -13.64 1.98 28.20
N HIS A 548 -14.40 1.64 29.24
CA HIS A 548 -15.39 2.54 29.84
C HIS A 548 -14.74 3.64 30.70
N GLU A 549 -13.73 3.30 31.51
CA GLU A 549 -12.93 4.30 32.23
C GLU A 549 -12.17 5.21 31.25
N ARG A 550 -11.75 4.72 30.08
CA ARG A 550 -11.12 5.51 28.99
C ARG A 550 -12.03 6.55 28.37
N GLU A 551 -13.28 6.22 28.06
CA GLU A 551 -14.23 7.20 27.51
C GLU A 551 -14.58 8.28 28.54
N CYS A 552 -14.55 7.92 29.83
CA CYS A 552 -14.78 8.85 30.94
C CYS A 552 -13.52 9.63 31.40
N SER A 553 -12.30 9.17 31.12
CA SER A 553 -11.04 9.83 31.50
C SER A 553 -10.33 10.55 30.35
N ALA A 554 -10.64 10.21 29.09
CA ALA A 554 -10.17 10.91 27.89
C ALA A 554 -10.78 12.31 27.69
N GLU A 555 -11.65 12.77 28.61
CA GLU A 555 -11.91 14.20 28.77
C GLU A 555 -10.61 14.99 29.04
N SER A 556 -9.56 14.33 29.54
CA SER A 556 -8.21 14.89 29.62
C SER A 556 -7.49 14.88 28.27
N SER A 557 -7.23 16.06 27.73
CA SER A 557 -6.39 16.29 26.56
C SER A 557 -4.97 15.74 26.79
N GLY A 558 -4.55 14.69 26.08
CA GLY A 558 -3.12 14.31 26.03
C GLY A 558 -2.77 12.82 26.09
N ALA A 559 -3.73 11.91 26.24
CA ALA A 559 -3.44 10.49 26.30
C ALA A 559 -2.97 9.93 24.93
N VAL A 560 -1.77 9.35 24.89
CA VAL A 560 -1.24 8.62 23.73
C VAL A 560 -1.41 7.12 23.95
N ILE A 561 -1.90 6.43 22.92
CA ILE A 561 -2.13 4.98 22.97
C ILE A 561 -0.97 4.26 22.30
N LEU A 562 -0.23 3.50 23.10
CA LEU A 562 0.84 2.62 22.65
C LEU A 562 0.31 1.19 22.60
N SER A 563 0.46 0.53 21.46
CA SER A 563 0.13 -0.88 21.28
C SER A 563 1.36 -1.63 20.79
N SER A 564 1.84 -2.59 21.58
CA SER A 564 3.04 -3.34 21.24
C SER A 564 2.91 -4.84 21.48
N ASN A 565 3.70 -5.60 20.73
CA ASN A 565 3.97 -7.03 20.97
C ASN A 565 5.43 -7.28 21.39
N VAL A 566 6.14 -6.24 21.85
CA VAL A 566 7.43 -6.36 22.52
C VAL A 566 7.32 -5.90 23.97
N GLU A 567 8.23 -6.38 24.81
CA GLU A 567 8.36 -5.89 26.17
C GLU A 567 8.99 -4.49 26.14
N ILE A 568 8.16 -3.47 25.93
CA ILE A 568 8.62 -2.10 25.69
C ILE A 568 9.23 -1.44 26.91
N SER A 569 9.12 -2.00 28.12
CA SER A 569 9.58 -1.37 29.36
C SER A 569 11.02 -0.83 29.28
N ALA A 570 11.91 -1.55 28.59
CA ALA A 570 13.30 -1.12 28.41
C ALA A 570 13.50 -0.01 27.34
N ALA A 571 12.55 0.14 26.40
CA ALA A 571 12.54 1.16 25.35
C ALA A 571 11.59 2.33 25.65
N MET A 572 10.84 2.27 26.75
CA MET A 572 9.89 3.30 27.14
C MET A 572 10.49 4.70 27.24
N PRO A 573 11.72 4.91 27.76
CA PRO A 573 12.29 6.26 27.81
C PRO A 573 12.41 6.91 26.42
N GLU A 574 12.94 6.19 25.44
CA GLU A 574 13.11 6.66 24.06
C GLU A 574 11.76 6.78 23.33
N VAL A 575 10.85 5.82 23.54
CA VAL A 575 9.49 5.85 22.99
C VAL A 575 8.69 7.03 23.54
N GLU A 576 8.71 7.27 24.85
CA GLU A 576 8.04 8.41 25.49
C GLU A 576 8.61 9.73 24.99
N GLN A 577 9.94 9.82 24.80
CA GLN A 577 10.56 11.00 24.23
C GLN A 577 10.03 11.28 22.82
N LEU A 578 10.03 10.27 21.94
CA LEU A 578 9.50 10.41 20.58
C LEU A 578 8.01 10.81 20.59
N VAL A 579 7.21 10.16 21.43
CA VAL A 579 5.78 10.44 21.59
C VAL A 579 5.54 11.88 22.05
N THR A 580 6.27 12.32 23.07
CA THR A 580 6.18 13.67 23.63
C THR A 580 6.53 14.70 22.56
N MET A 581 7.58 14.44 21.77
CA MET A 581 7.95 15.29 20.65
C MET A 581 6.83 15.36 19.60
N LEU A 582 6.34 14.22 19.12
CA LEU A 582 5.27 14.16 18.12
C LEU A 582 3.99 14.83 18.58
N ALA A 583 3.63 14.71 19.86
CA ALA A 583 2.46 15.38 20.43
C ALA A 583 2.64 16.89 20.52
N GLY A 584 3.86 17.37 20.79
CA GLY A 584 4.19 18.80 20.87
C GLY A 584 4.46 19.49 19.53
N MET A 585 4.66 18.73 18.44
CA MET A 585 4.94 19.31 17.11
C MET A 585 3.73 20.06 16.55
N THR A 586 3.99 21.16 15.86
CA THR A 586 2.98 21.91 15.11
C THR A 586 3.31 21.93 13.62
N THR A 587 2.36 22.36 12.79
CA THR A 587 2.60 22.56 11.35
C THR A 587 3.78 23.51 11.05
N LYS A 588 4.14 24.41 11.97
CA LYS A 588 5.32 25.28 11.84
C LYS A 588 6.62 24.51 12.05
N ASP A 589 6.63 23.56 12.97
CA ASP A 589 7.81 22.77 13.29
C ASP A 589 8.22 21.85 12.13
N ALA A 590 7.28 21.48 11.25
CA ALA A 590 7.55 20.77 10.00
C ALA A 590 8.57 21.48 9.09
N TRP A 591 8.78 22.80 9.26
CA TRP A 591 9.76 23.59 8.52
C TRP A 591 10.94 24.05 9.37
N ARG A 592 11.09 23.57 10.59
CA ARG A 592 12.22 23.87 11.47
C ARG A 592 13.25 22.74 11.38
N PRO A 593 14.40 22.96 10.69
CA PRO A 593 15.39 21.90 10.47
C PRO A 593 15.89 21.24 11.76
N ASP A 594 16.09 22.05 12.81
CA ASP A 594 16.45 21.64 14.16
C ASP A 594 15.42 20.66 14.73
N LYS A 595 14.14 21.04 14.76
CA LYS A 595 13.06 20.22 15.30
C LYS A 595 12.85 18.93 14.52
N MET A 596 12.88 19.00 13.20
CA MET A 596 12.72 17.81 12.37
C MET A 596 13.92 16.86 12.50
N ARG A 597 15.13 17.38 12.70
CA ARG A 597 16.31 16.54 12.97
C ARG A 597 16.21 15.87 14.34
N GLU A 598 15.91 16.64 15.39
CA GLU A 598 15.65 16.08 16.72
C GLU A 598 14.59 14.97 16.65
N LEU A 599 13.54 15.17 15.85
CA LEU A 599 12.50 14.17 15.68
C LEU A 599 13.02 12.89 15.02
N LEU A 600 13.78 13.01 13.92
CA LEU A 600 14.39 11.85 13.26
C LEU A 600 15.40 11.12 14.17
N ASP A 601 16.16 11.86 14.97
CA ASP A 601 17.08 11.28 15.95
C ASP A 601 16.31 10.51 17.04
N ALA A 602 15.17 11.06 17.51
CA ALA A 602 14.30 10.38 18.46
C ALA A 602 13.64 9.12 17.85
N TYR A 603 13.32 9.16 16.55
CA TYR A 603 12.88 7.97 15.79
C TYR A 603 13.94 6.87 15.81
N ASP A 604 15.16 7.22 15.44
CA ASP A 604 16.28 6.27 15.40
C ASP A 604 16.58 5.69 16.78
N ALA A 605 16.54 6.52 17.83
CA ALA A 605 16.74 6.08 19.21
C ALA A 605 15.64 5.11 19.67
N ALA A 606 14.36 5.43 19.39
CA ALA A 606 13.25 4.56 19.73
C ALA A 606 13.30 3.23 18.95
N GLU A 607 13.63 3.26 17.66
CA GLU A 607 13.80 2.05 16.86
C GLU A 607 14.94 1.17 17.39
N ALA A 608 16.10 1.77 17.69
CA ALA A 608 17.24 1.05 18.27
C ALA A 608 16.94 0.49 19.66
N ALA A 609 16.15 1.20 20.47
CA ALA A 609 15.71 0.70 21.77
C ALA A 609 14.76 -0.49 21.63
N LEU A 610 13.75 -0.39 20.76
CA LEU A 610 12.82 -1.49 20.49
C LEU A 610 13.51 -2.73 19.90
N GLN A 611 14.58 -2.56 19.10
CA GLN A 611 15.37 -3.68 18.57
C GLN A 611 15.98 -4.55 19.67
N ARG A 612 16.24 -3.98 20.86
CA ARG A 612 16.78 -4.68 22.02
C ARG A 612 15.69 -5.34 22.88
N CYS A 613 14.43 -4.94 22.73
CA CYS A 613 13.33 -5.50 23.49
C CYS A 613 12.97 -6.91 23.02
N PRO A 614 12.79 -7.88 23.94
CA PRO A 614 12.31 -9.20 23.58
C PRO A 614 10.86 -9.12 23.08
N ARG A 615 10.53 -9.98 22.12
CA ARG A 615 9.15 -10.14 21.65
C ARG A 615 8.35 -10.92 22.69
N ILE A 616 7.10 -10.54 22.92
CA ILE A 616 6.18 -11.26 23.80
C ILE A 616 5.27 -12.15 22.93
N PRO A 617 5.37 -13.49 23.00
CA PRO A 617 4.68 -14.38 22.06
C PRO A 617 3.16 -14.52 22.28
N VAL A 618 2.62 -14.06 23.42
CA VAL A 618 1.25 -14.43 23.88
C VAL A 618 0.41 -13.22 24.34
N ALA A 619 1.02 -12.07 24.64
CA ALA A 619 0.28 -10.89 25.05
C ALA A 619 -0.04 -10.03 23.83
N PHE A 620 -1.19 -10.29 23.21
CA PHE A 620 -1.78 -9.28 22.35
C PHE A 620 -2.26 -8.17 23.26
N ARG A 621 -1.63 -6.98 23.15
CA ARG A 621 -2.06 -5.72 23.78
C ARG A 621 -1.43 -5.46 25.16
N LEU A 622 -0.13 -5.15 25.17
CA LEU A 622 0.38 -4.24 26.20
C LEU A 622 0.03 -2.81 25.79
N GLU A 623 -1.05 -2.31 26.38
CA GLU A 623 -1.43 -0.92 26.23
C GLU A 623 -0.73 -0.07 27.28
N HIS A 624 0.06 0.89 26.80
CA HIS A 624 0.63 1.91 27.66
C HIS A 624 -0.06 3.23 27.31
N VAL A 625 -0.76 3.79 28.30
CA VAL A 625 -1.29 5.15 28.21
C VAL A 625 -0.21 6.07 28.73
N VAL A 626 0.34 6.89 27.85
CA VAL A 626 1.29 7.93 28.25
C VAL A 626 0.48 9.19 28.51
N ASP A 627 0.38 9.57 29.78
CA ASP A 627 -0.22 10.85 30.18
C ASP A 627 0.81 11.98 30.06
N LEU A 628 0.71 12.72 28.96
CA LEU A 628 1.58 13.86 28.68
C LEU A 628 1.30 15.06 29.59
N ALA A 629 0.11 15.15 30.21
CA ALA A 629 -0.27 16.30 31.04
C ALA A 629 0.51 16.34 32.37
N SER A 630 0.83 15.16 32.92
CA SER A 630 1.59 15.00 34.17
C SER A 630 3.01 15.57 34.15
N ARG A 631 3.54 15.91 32.96
CA ARG A 631 4.91 16.39 32.75
C ARG A 631 5.02 17.81 32.20
N SER A 632 3.93 18.58 32.22
CA SER A 632 4.03 20.00 31.92
C SER A 632 5.08 20.61 32.87
N PRO A 633 6.16 21.23 32.35
CA PRO A 633 7.16 21.85 33.22
C PRO A 633 6.41 22.83 34.13
N GLU A 634 6.62 22.73 35.45
CA GLU A 634 6.09 23.70 36.40
C GLU A 634 6.38 25.09 35.82
N PRO A 635 5.37 25.98 35.73
CA PRO A 635 5.60 27.32 35.23
C PRO A 635 6.78 27.90 36.01
N PRO A 636 7.80 28.45 35.33
CA PRO A 636 9.00 28.92 35.99
C PRO A 636 8.58 29.81 37.15
N ALA A 637 9.00 29.43 38.36
CA ALA A 637 8.57 30.09 39.58
C ALA A 637 8.70 31.59 39.38
N THR A 638 7.57 32.30 39.44
CA THR A 638 7.54 33.74 39.26
C THR A 638 8.54 34.32 40.26
N PRO A 639 9.59 35.03 39.82
CA PRO A 639 10.53 35.61 40.77
C PRO A 639 9.75 36.55 41.70
N ALA A 640 9.86 36.29 43.00
CA ALA A 640 9.14 36.98 44.06
C ALA A 640 9.53 38.46 44.19
#